data_AF-A6Q737-F1
#
_entry.id   AF-A6Q737-F1
#
_cell.length_a   1.000
_cell.length_b   1.000
_cell.length_c   1.000
_cell.angle_alpha   90.00
_cell.angle_beta   90.00
_cell.angle_gamma   90.00
#
_symmetry.space_group_name_H-M   'P 1'
#
loop_
_entity.id
_entity.type
_entity.pdbx_description
1 polymer ?
#
loop_
_entity_poly.entity_id
_entity_poly.type
_entity_poly.pdbx_seq_one_letter_code
_entity_poly.pdbx_strand_id
1 'polypeptide(L)'
;MTKEQETINKKMHQTNQALQKRDYDSAVLLLQELTAAHPKYLPAHKLLASIWMKTVTPDFALPLLEKALEVTSSDAEVWKLLGHYHKLKEEWMAAVEAFSRSIEIDPNQSRLLEELYHLHHRLGDMRSSKEILLKQLKLDPGNSILLWREADLLSKFGNKAEAWEKYDVLVKGDTPNISEKQWNTWFLLKKKYGDARKEHQWLYESLLLYPKNNALRWTYGRSCFEANNFDEALEHFEAVQKSEPENIAFNRSLGMAYKILGEFDKASFCFTKVLEKDPLNMEILQSLSSMHTYRYGDAFFKKICFAQANMADMAAEKRVLMHYALGKVYDDVGELATAFEHYKVGGMLRSQERHFKELAVTRSYVHDKLRALPKNYFKPSHPTGCTSSKPVFILGMPRSGTTLMEQVLSGLGNVYGAGELSHISEVLEGVKIDGESFFPGKNAQGKEGPSYKEMGERYLDKIEALAPKESRRIVDKMPHNFMHTGFIHLMLPNASIVHARRHPVETCLSAYRIHFAEGHYWADDLRTMGRYYRLYTELMAYWKSVLPQGTILDVRYEDMVGDLEGESKKIAGHIGVEWRKECLDFHKSKKAVRTASLSQVRQPLYQSSMNRWRKYEPYLKPLLDEIGDLVKAYENELKD
;
A
#
# COMPACT_ATOMS: atom_id res chain seq x y z
N MET A 1 -79.76 3.63 -7.74
CA MET A 1 -78.77 3.90 -8.81
C MET A 1 -79.53 4.43 -10.02
N THR A 2 -78.99 5.43 -10.72
CA THR A 2 -79.58 5.92 -11.98
C THR A 2 -79.39 4.86 -13.09
N LYS A 3 -80.30 4.77 -14.07
CA LYS A 3 -80.17 3.87 -15.25
C LYS A 3 -78.82 4.06 -15.98
N GLU A 4 -78.27 5.26 -15.89
CA GLU A 4 -76.95 5.63 -16.40
C GLU A 4 -75.81 4.88 -15.68
N GLN A 5 -75.83 4.82 -14.34
CA GLN A 5 -74.81 4.12 -13.56
C GLN A 5 -74.83 2.61 -13.79
N GLU A 6 -76.02 2.02 -13.98
CA GLU A 6 -76.16 0.60 -14.36
C GLU A 6 -75.55 0.29 -15.72
N THR A 7 -75.69 1.22 -16.67
CA THR A 7 -75.12 1.09 -18.02
C THR A 7 -73.59 1.17 -17.99
N ILE A 8 -73.03 2.12 -17.25
CA ILE A 8 -71.57 2.25 -17.04
C ILE A 8 -71.01 0.98 -16.38
N ASN A 9 -71.64 0.50 -15.30
CA ASN A 9 -71.19 -0.68 -14.57
C ASN A 9 -71.23 -1.94 -15.45
N LYS A 10 -72.28 -2.11 -16.27
CA LYS A 10 -72.42 -3.24 -17.19
C LYS A 10 -71.31 -3.24 -18.26
N LYS A 11 -71.07 -2.10 -18.91
CA LYS A 11 -70.00 -1.98 -19.93
C LYS A 11 -68.62 -2.19 -19.31
N MET A 12 -68.34 -1.61 -18.15
CA MET A 12 -67.08 -1.83 -17.44
C MET A 12 -66.87 -3.30 -17.04
N HIS A 13 -67.94 -4.00 -16.65
CA HIS A 13 -67.87 -5.45 -16.38
C HIS A 13 -67.51 -6.25 -17.65
N GLN A 14 -68.12 -5.92 -18.79
CA GLN A 14 -67.80 -6.54 -20.08
C GLN A 14 -66.36 -6.24 -20.52
N THR A 15 -65.89 -5.00 -20.36
CA THR A 15 -64.50 -4.61 -20.60
C THR A 15 -63.54 -5.44 -19.74
N ASN A 16 -63.81 -5.60 -18.44
CA ASN A 16 -62.96 -6.41 -17.57
C ASN A 16 -62.95 -7.89 -17.96
N GLN A 17 -64.08 -8.45 -18.40
CA GLN A 17 -64.12 -9.82 -18.93
C GLN A 17 -63.31 -9.97 -20.22
N ALA A 18 -63.37 -8.99 -21.13
CA ALA A 18 -62.55 -8.99 -22.35
C ALA A 18 -61.05 -8.92 -22.02
N LEU A 19 -60.66 -8.06 -21.08
CA LEU A 19 -59.28 -7.96 -20.60
C LEU A 19 -58.76 -9.25 -19.95
N GLN A 20 -59.60 -9.95 -19.17
CA GLN A 20 -59.25 -11.25 -18.61
C GLN A 20 -58.98 -12.30 -19.70
N LYS A 21 -59.69 -12.22 -20.82
CA LYS A 21 -59.48 -13.06 -22.01
C LYS A 21 -58.35 -12.58 -22.93
N ARG A 22 -57.67 -11.48 -22.58
CA ARG A 22 -56.67 -10.77 -23.43
C ARG A 22 -57.22 -10.32 -24.77
N ASP A 23 -58.54 -10.12 -24.87
CA ASP A 23 -59.20 -9.57 -26.04
C ASP A 23 -59.17 -8.03 -25.95
N TYR A 24 -58.06 -7.45 -26.42
CA TYR A 24 -57.82 -6.01 -26.34
C TYR A 24 -58.69 -5.21 -27.31
N ASP A 25 -59.05 -5.77 -28.48
CA ASP A 25 -59.85 -5.08 -29.48
C ASP A 25 -61.28 -4.85 -28.99
N SER A 26 -61.91 -5.88 -28.43
CA SER A 26 -63.24 -5.76 -27.81
C SER A 26 -63.22 -4.83 -26.60
N ALA A 27 -62.14 -4.86 -25.80
CA ALA A 27 -61.98 -3.96 -24.65
C ALA A 27 -61.85 -2.49 -25.09
N VAL A 28 -61.07 -2.21 -26.15
CA VAL A 28 -60.90 -0.87 -26.72
C VAL A 28 -62.22 -0.32 -27.24
N LEU A 29 -62.98 -1.11 -28.01
CA LEU A 29 -64.26 -0.67 -28.56
C LEU A 29 -65.27 -0.29 -27.47
N LEU A 30 -65.41 -1.14 -26.44
CA LEU A 30 -66.28 -0.87 -25.29
C LEU A 30 -65.85 0.39 -24.52
N LEU A 31 -64.55 0.63 -24.39
CA LEU A 31 -63.99 1.80 -23.71
C LEU A 31 -64.11 3.09 -24.54
N GLN A 32 -63.98 3.02 -25.87
CA GLN A 32 -64.23 4.15 -26.77
C GLN A 32 -65.69 4.60 -26.70
N GLU A 33 -66.63 3.65 -26.70
CA GLU A 33 -68.05 3.97 -26.51
C GLU A 33 -68.31 4.61 -25.14
N LEU A 34 -67.65 4.12 -24.08
CA LEU A 34 -67.79 4.67 -22.72
C LEU A 34 -67.21 6.08 -22.60
N THR A 35 -66.05 6.34 -23.18
CA THR A 35 -65.39 7.66 -23.15
C THR A 35 -66.13 8.70 -24.02
N ALA A 36 -66.77 8.27 -25.11
CA ALA A 36 -67.64 9.11 -25.93
C ALA A 36 -68.97 9.45 -25.24
N ALA A 37 -69.65 8.44 -24.66
CA ALA A 37 -70.94 8.62 -23.98
C ALA A 37 -70.81 9.33 -22.62
N HIS A 38 -69.70 9.10 -21.91
CA HIS A 38 -69.44 9.71 -20.59
C HIS A 38 -68.05 10.36 -20.54
N PRO A 39 -67.88 11.55 -21.14
CA PRO A 39 -66.58 12.24 -21.23
C PRO A 39 -65.90 12.54 -19.89
N LYS A 40 -66.66 12.56 -18.78
CA LYS A 40 -66.14 12.81 -17.42
C LYS A 40 -65.83 11.53 -16.63
N TYR A 41 -66.08 10.34 -17.19
CA TYR A 41 -65.83 9.07 -16.51
C TYR A 41 -64.36 8.65 -16.64
N LEU A 42 -63.54 9.09 -15.68
CA LEU A 42 -62.08 8.89 -15.67
C LEU A 42 -61.62 7.43 -15.75
N PRO A 43 -62.25 6.44 -15.08
CA PRO A 43 -61.77 5.05 -15.12
C PRO A 43 -61.69 4.49 -16.56
N ALA A 44 -62.63 4.85 -17.44
CA ALA A 44 -62.59 4.43 -18.84
C ALA A 44 -61.44 5.09 -19.61
N HIS A 45 -61.18 6.39 -19.38
CA HIS A 45 -60.08 7.12 -20.01
C HIS A 45 -58.71 6.53 -19.62
N LYS A 46 -58.50 6.26 -18.32
CA LYS A 46 -57.25 5.65 -17.81
C LYS A 46 -57.02 4.26 -18.36
N LEU A 47 -58.05 3.41 -18.34
CA LEU A 47 -57.94 2.03 -18.80
C LEU A 47 -57.65 1.97 -20.30
N LEU A 48 -58.35 2.79 -21.09
CA LEU A 48 -58.14 2.91 -22.54
C LEU A 48 -56.73 3.41 -22.89
N ALA A 49 -56.28 4.49 -22.24
CA ALA A 49 -54.93 5.01 -22.41
C ALA A 49 -53.87 3.95 -22.07
N SER A 50 -54.05 3.20 -20.97
CA SER A 50 -53.11 2.13 -20.59
C SER A 50 -53.05 0.99 -21.61
N ILE A 51 -54.18 0.67 -22.27
CA ILE A 51 -54.23 -0.36 -23.31
C ILE A 51 -53.52 0.15 -24.57
N TRP A 52 -53.82 1.38 -25.01
CA TRP A 52 -53.18 2.00 -26.17
C TRP A 52 -51.67 2.19 -26.03
N MET A 53 -51.20 2.46 -24.81
CA MET A 53 -49.75 2.49 -24.52
C MET A 53 -49.10 1.10 -24.58
N LYS A 54 -49.86 0.01 -24.42
CA LYS A 54 -49.37 -1.38 -24.51
C LYS A 54 -49.52 -1.96 -25.92
N THR A 55 -50.39 -1.40 -26.74
CA THR A 55 -50.57 -1.77 -28.16
C THR A 55 -49.70 -0.87 -29.06
N VAL A 56 -49.64 -1.16 -30.37
CA VAL A 56 -48.78 -0.46 -31.35
C VAL A 56 -49.26 0.98 -31.67
N THR A 57 -50.14 1.55 -30.84
CA THR A 57 -50.83 2.82 -31.12
C THR A 57 -50.78 3.81 -29.95
N PRO A 58 -49.59 4.13 -29.40
CA PRO A 58 -49.46 4.98 -28.21
C PRO A 58 -49.90 6.43 -28.46
N ASP A 59 -49.85 6.93 -29.70
CA ASP A 59 -50.16 8.33 -30.04
C ASP A 59 -51.61 8.74 -29.71
N PHE A 60 -52.55 7.78 -29.68
CA PHE A 60 -53.93 8.06 -29.30
C PHE A 60 -54.13 8.22 -27.78
N ALA A 61 -53.15 7.82 -26.96
CA ALA A 61 -53.27 7.91 -25.51
C ALA A 61 -53.14 9.35 -24.99
N LEU A 62 -52.35 10.20 -25.64
CA LEU A 62 -52.08 11.56 -25.17
C LEU A 62 -53.36 12.44 -25.09
N PRO A 63 -54.19 12.55 -26.15
CA PRO A 63 -55.42 13.35 -26.07
C PRO A 63 -56.41 12.84 -25.02
N LEU A 64 -56.42 11.53 -24.75
CA LEU A 64 -57.26 10.95 -23.69
C LEU A 64 -56.76 11.34 -22.30
N LEU A 65 -55.44 11.34 -22.08
CA LEU A 65 -54.83 11.70 -20.81
C LEU A 65 -54.95 13.20 -20.54
N GLU A 66 -54.78 14.06 -21.55
CA GLU A 66 -55.00 15.51 -21.44
C GLU A 66 -56.45 15.83 -21.07
N LYS A 67 -57.41 15.20 -21.74
CA LYS A 67 -58.84 15.34 -21.41
C LYS A 67 -59.16 14.84 -19.99
N ALA A 68 -58.50 13.77 -19.53
CA ALA A 68 -58.64 13.30 -18.15
C ALA A 68 -58.10 14.32 -17.13
N LEU A 69 -57.03 15.06 -17.46
CA LEU A 69 -56.49 16.14 -16.63
C LEU A 69 -57.37 17.41 -16.64
N GLU A 70 -58.07 17.70 -17.73
CA GLU A 70 -59.08 18.77 -17.78
C GLU A 70 -60.25 18.51 -16.83
N VAL A 71 -60.63 17.23 -16.66
CA VAL A 71 -61.71 16.82 -15.75
C VAL A 71 -61.24 16.86 -14.29
N THR A 72 -60.04 16.37 -14.00
CA THR A 72 -59.42 16.43 -12.67
C THR A 72 -57.89 16.54 -12.77
N SER A 73 -57.35 17.71 -12.46
CA SER A 73 -55.90 17.94 -12.46
C SER A 73 -55.17 17.29 -11.27
N SER A 74 -55.90 16.82 -10.26
CA SER A 74 -55.38 16.24 -9.02
C SER A 74 -55.40 14.70 -9.00
N ASP A 75 -55.42 14.03 -10.15
CA ASP A 75 -55.44 12.56 -10.21
C ASP A 75 -54.03 11.99 -10.48
N ALA A 76 -53.43 11.39 -9.44
CA ALA A 76 -52.07 10.86 -9.50
C ALA A 76 -51.89 9.79 -10.58
N GLU A 77 -52.91 8.95 -10.81
CA GLU A 77 -52.82 7.85 -11.78
C GLU A 77 -52.75 8.37 -13.22
N VAL A 78 -53.45 9.47 -13.52
CA VAL A 78 -53.42 10.10 -14.85
C VAL A 78 -52.03 10.69 -15.12
N TRP A 79 -51.46 11.40 -14.15
CA TRP A 79 -50.09 11.92 -14.23
C TRP A 79 -49.04 10.81 -14.36
N LYS A 80 -49.23 9.69 -13.66
CA LYS A 80 -48.37 8.51 -13.79
C LYS A 80 -48.42 7.93 -15.22
N LEU A 81 -49.61 7.74 -15.77
CA LEU A 81 -49.79 7.24 -17.13
C LEU A 81 -49.18 8.20 -18.17
N LEU A 82 -49.32 9.51 -17.97
CA LEU A 82 -48.70 10.53 -18.83
C LEU A 82 -47.17 10.46 -18.79
N GLY A 83 -46.58 10.28 -17.60
CA GLY A 83 -45.13 10.09 -17.50
C GLY A 83 -44.63 8.81 -18.17
N HIS A 84 -45.41 7.72 -18.09
CA HIS A 84 -45.10 6.48 -18.81
C HIS A 84 -45.21 6.64 -20.33
N TYR A 85 -46.20 7.42 -20.81
CA TYR A 85 -46.34 7.78 -22.23
C TYR A 85 -45.10 8.56 -22.73
N HIS A 86 -44.71 9.63 -22.03
CA HIS A 86 -43.53 10.40 -22.40
C HIS A 86 -42.24 9.57 -22.34
N LYS A 87 -42.13 8.65 -21.37
CA LYS A 87 -41.00 7.71 -21.29
C LYS A 87 -40.94 6.78 -22.52
N LEU A 88 -42.09 6.30 -23.00
CA LEU A 88 -42.23 5.49 -24.22
C LEU A 88 -41.81 6.26 -25.48
N LYS A 89 -42.05 7.57 -25.51
CA LYS A 89 -41.63 8.49 -26.58
C LYS A 89 -40.20 9.03 -26.42
N GLU A 90 -39.48 8.59 -25.39
CA GLU A 90 -38.13 9.07 -25.05
C GLU A 90 -38.08 10.58 -24.70
N GLU A 91 -39.21 11.16 -24.33
CA GLU A 91 -39.36 12.56 -23.91
C GLU A 91 -39.05 12.69 -22.40
N TRP A 92 -37.77 12.54 -22.05
CA TRP A 92 -37.33 12.37 -20.67
C TRP A 92 -37.74 13.50 -19.71
N MET A 93 -37.70 14.76 -20.15
CA MET A 93 -38.06 15.91 -19.32
C MET A 93 -39.57 15.96 -19.03
N ALA A 94 -40.40 15.70 -20.04
CA ALA A 94 -41.85 15.63 -19.88
C ALA A 94 -42.26 14.43 -18.99
N ALA A 95 -41.54 13.31 -19.09
CA ALA A 95 -41.70 12.18 -18.19
C ALA A 95 -41.38 12.54 -16.73
N VAL A 96 -40.29 13.28 -16.49
CA VAL A 96 -39.91 13.77 -15.15
C VAL A 96 -40.98 14.69 -14.57
N GLU A 97 -41.50 15.63 -15.35
CA GLU A 97 -42.55 16.55 -14.91
C GLU A 97 -43.82 15.79 -14.51
N ALA A 98 -44.31 14.92 -15.40
CA ALA A 98 -45.52 14.15 -15.16
C ALA A 98 -45.40 13.19 -13.96
N PHE A 99 -44.26 12.52 -13.80
CA PHE A 99 -44.01 11.69 -12.61
C PHE A 99 -43.89 12.52 -11.33
N SER A 100 -43.27 13.70 -11.39
CA SER A 100 -43.17 14.59 -10.23
C SER A 100 -44.55 15.05 -9.76
N ARG A 101 -45.45 15.41 -10.68
CA ARG A 101 -46.85 15.76 -10.37
C ARG A 101 -47.63 14.59 -9.76
N SER A 102 -47.45 13.38 -10.29
CA SER A 102 -48.04 12.18 -9.70
C SER A 102 -47.59 11.97 -8.25
N ILE A 103 -46.30 12.14 -7.97
CA ILE A 103 -45.70 11.97 -6.63
C ILE A 103 -46.10 13.10 -5.67
N GLU A 104 -46.33 14.32 -6.17
CA GLU A 104 -46.87 15.43 -5.36
C GLU A 104 -48.28 15.11 -4.83
N ILE A 105 -49.09 14.41 -5.64
CA ILE A 105 -50.47 14.04 -5.30
C ILE A 105 -50.51 12.79 -4.41
N ASP A 106 -49.78 11.73 -4.79
CA ASP A 106 -49.63 10.51 -3.99
C ASP A 106 -48.14 10.19 -3.75
N PRO A 107 -47.60 10.58 -2.57
CA PRO A 107 -46.19 10.40 -2.22
C PRO A 107 -45.75 8.95 -1.98
N ASN A 108 -46.66 7.98 -1.81
CA ASN A 108 -46.34 6.63 -1.36
C ASN A 108 -46.10 5.63 -2.52
N GLN A 109 -45.85 6.13 -3.73
CA GLN A 109 -45.65 5.32 -4.93
C GLN A 109 -44.19 4.85 -5.09
N SER A 110 -43.74 3.86 -4.29
CA SER A 110 -42.33 3.41 -4.26
C SER A 110 -41.74 3.03 -5.63
N ARG A 111 -42.51 2.35 -6.49
CA ARG A 111 -42.07 1.99 -7.85
C ARG A 111 -41.89 3.23 -8.74
N LEU A 112 -42.76 4.24 -8.60
CA LEU A 112 -42.69 5.47 -9.37
C LEU A 112 -41.50 6.33 -8.93
N LEU A 113 -41.23 6.38 -7.63
CA LEU A 113 -40.03 7.01 -7.09
C LEU A 113 -38.75 6.36 -7.62
N GLU A 114 -38.73 5.04 -7.81
CA GLU A 114 -37.58 4.35 -8.43
C GLU A 114 -37.41 4.72 -9.90
N GLU A 115 -38.49 4.76 -10.68
CA GLU A 115 -38.43 5.22 -12.07
C GLU A 115 -37.95 6.68 -12.18
N LEU A 116 -38.43 7.56 -11.31
CA LEU A 116 -38.03 8.97 -11.29
C LEU A 116 -36.56 9.14 -10.88
N TYR A 117 -36.07 8.37 -9.91
CA TYR A 117 -34.66 8.34 -9.53
C TYR A 117 -33.76 8.00 -10.72
N HIS A 118 -34.11 6.95 -11.47
CA HIS A 118 -33.33 6.51 -12.64
C HIS A 118 -33.36 7.54 -13.78
N LEU A 119 -34.47 8.25 -13.97
CA LEU A 119 -34.57 9.33 -14.95
C LEU A 119 -33.67 10.51 -14.60
N HIS A 120 -33.71 11.02 -13.36
CA HIS A 120 -32.81 12.09 -12.94
C HIS A 120 -31.33 11.67 -13.03
N HIS A 121 -31.02 10.43 -12.67
CA HIS A 121 -29.65 9.91 -12.78
C HIS A 121 -29.19 9.83 -14.24
N ARG A 122 -30.07 9.44 -15.17
CA ARG A 122 -29.79 9.43 -16.63
C ARG A 122 -29.53 10.82 -17.17
N LEU A 123 -30.29 11.82 -16.70
CA LEU A 123 -30.16 13.22 -17.09
C LEU A 123 -28.98 13.94 -16.41
N GLY A 124 -28.25 13.27 -15.51
CA GLY A 124 -27.12 13.84 -14.78
C GLY A 124 -27.52 14.77 -13.63
N ASP A 125 -28.82 14.87 -13.31
CA ASP A 125 -29.34 15.70 -12.22
C ASP A 125 -29.21 14.99 -10.87
N MET A 126 -27.98 15.00 -10.34
CA MET A 126 -27.64 14.33 -9.09
C MET A 126 -28.36 14.94 -7.86
N ARG A 127 -28.77 16.20 -7.93
CA ARG A 127 -29.43 16.89 -6.81
C ARG A 127 -30.84 16.36 -6.63
N SER A 128 -31.62 16.32 -7.70
CA SER A 128 -32.98 15.76 -7.67
C SER A 128 -32.96 14.26 -7.39
N SER A 129 -31.98 13.51 -7.94
CA SER A 129 -31.79 12.10 -7.56
C SER A 129 -31.62 11.89 -6.05
N LYS A 130 -30.91 12.78 -5.35
CA LYS A 130 -30.75 12.71 -3.89
C LYS A 130 -32.08 12.96 -3.17
N GLU A 131 -32.86 13.95 -3.59
CA GLU A 131 -34.15 14.26 -2.98
C GLU A 131 -35.14 13.10 -3.13
N ILE A 132 -35.19 12.48 -4.31
CA ILE A 132 -36.02 11.29 -4.56
C ILE A 132 -35.54 10.11 -3.71
N LEU A 133 -34.23 9.88 -3.62
CA LEU A 133 -33.70 8.80 -2.77
C LEU A 133 -34.06 8.99 -1.29
N LEU A 134 -34.03 10.21 -0.77
CA LEU A 134 -34.46 10.50 0.61
C LEU A 134 -35.95 10.24 0.82
N LYS A 135 -36.80 10.48 -0.21
CA LYS A 135 -38.22 10.08 -0.15
C LYS A 135 -38.37 8.55 -0.14
N GLN A 136 -37.58 7.82 -0.94
CA GLN A 136 -37.58 6.36 -0.94
C GLN A 136 -37.15 5.77 0.41
N LEU A 137 -36.09 6.32 1.02
CA LEU A 137 -35.61 5.91 2.34
C LEU A 137 -36.60 6.21 3.46
N LYS A 138 -37.47 7.23 3.33
CA LYS A 138 -38.56 7.44 4.30
C LYS A 138 -39.62 6.34 4.23
N LEU A 139 -39.87 5.78 3.06
CA LEU A 139 -40.83 4.69 2.86
C LEU A 139 -40.26 3.34 3.29
N ASP A 140 -38.97 3.11 3.03
CA ASP A 140 -38.26 1.87 3.39
C ASP A 140 -36.87 2.18 3.96
N PRO A 141 -36.78 2.55 5.26
CA PRO A 141 -35.52 2.95 5.90
C PRO A 141 -34.48 1.82 5.99
N GLY A 142 -34.92 0.56 5.94
CA GLY A 142 -34.05 -0.62 6.07
C GLY A 142 -33.52 -1.14 4.74
N ASN A 143 -33.87 -0.52 3.63
CA ASN A 143 -33.49 -1.01 2.31
C ASN A 143 -31.99 -0.83 2.04
N SER A 144 -31.24 -1.94 2.07
CA SER A 144 -29.79 -1.92 1.85
C SER A 144 -29.37 -1.33 0.51
N ILE A 145 -30.17 -1.51 -0.55
CA ILE A 145 -29.89 -0.96 -1.89
C ILE A 145 -30.01 0.57 -1.86
N LEU A 146 -31.04 1.11 -1.21
CA LEU A 146 -31.23 2.56 -1.10
C LEU A 146 -30.16 3.21 -0.22
N LEU A 147 -29.79 2.57 0.89
CA LEU A 147 -28.73 3.03 1.77
C LEU A 147 -27.36 3.03 1.04
N TRP A 148 -27.10 2.02 0.19
CA TRP A 148 -25.91 2.01 -0.67
C TRP A 148 -25.91 3.16 -1.68
N ARG A 149 -27.05 3.43 -2.33
CA ARG A 149 -27.19 4.57 -3.27
C ARG A 149 -26.96 5.91 -2.57
N GLU A 150 -27.32 6.01 -1.29
CA GLU A 150 -27.15 7.23 -0.50
C GLU A 150 -25.67 7.48 -0.23
N ALA A 151 -24.95 6.45 0.20
CA ALA A 151 -23.51 6.51 0.41
C ALA A 151 -22.74 6.83 -0.90
N ASP A 152 -23.16 6.26 -2.04
CA ASP A 152 -22.62 6.60 -3.37
C ASP A 152 -22.80 8.09 -3.72
N LEU A 153 -23.98 8.65 -3.47
CA LEU A 153 -24.25 10.06 -3.70
C LEU A 153 -23.41 10.95 -2.75
N LEU A 154 -23.35 10.63 -1.46
CA LEU A 154 -22.52 11.35 -0.49
C LEU A 154 -21.04 11.39 -0.93
N SER A 155 -20.52 10.26 -1.41
CA SER A 155 -19.16 10.15 -1.93
C SER A 155 -18.93 11.05 -3.15
N LYS A 156 -19.88 11.06 -4.11
CA LYS A 156 -19.83 11.93 -5.30
C LYS A 156 -19.92 13.42 -4.97
N PHE A 157 -20.72 13.80 -3.97
CA PHE A 157 -20.84 15.18 -3.50
C PHE A 157 -19.66 15.66 -2.63
N GLY A 158 -18.61 14.84 -2.48
CA GLY A 158 -17.40 15.19 -1.73
C GLY A 158 -17.53 14.94 -0.22
N ASN A 159 -18.69 14.50 0.28
CA ASN A 159 -18.88 14.17 1.69
C ASN A 159 -18.40 12.75 2.01
N LYS A 160 -17.12 12.49 1.74
CA LYS A 160 -16.52 11.16 1.73
C LYS A 160 -16.40 10.52 3.12
N ALA A 161 -16.33 11.33 4.19
CA ALA A 161 -16.30 10.84 5.57
C ALA A 161 -17.66 10.27 5.99
N GLU A 162 -18.75 11.00 5.72
CA GLU A 162 -20.11 10.53 5.99
C GLU A 162 -20.46 9.32 5.11
N ALA A 163 -20.04 9.33 3.84
CA ALA A 163 -20.19 8.17 2.95
C ALA A 163 -19.50 6.93 3.52
N TRP A 164 -18.29 7.08 4.09
CA TRP A 164 -17.55 5.99 4.73
C TRP A 164 -18.33 5.39 5.92
N GLU A 165 -18.86 6.21 6.83
CA GLU A 165 -19.64 5.73 7.97
C GLU A 165 -20.85 4.89 7.52
N LYS A 166 -21.56 5.38 6.49
CA LYS A 166 -22.71 4.66 5.93
C LYS A 166 -22.31 3.34 5.29
N TYR A 167 -21.26 3.32 4.47
CA TYR A 167 -20.78 2.06 3.90
C TYR A 167 -20.30 1.07 4.98
N ASP A 168 -19.65 1.53 6.06
CA ASP A 168 -19.16 0.64 7.13
C ASP A 168 -20.29 -0.03 7.91
N VAL A 169 -21.38 0.70 8.18
CA VAL A 169 -22.60 0.09 8.76
C VAL A 169 -23.22 -0.94 7.81
N LEU A 170 -23.31 -0.63 6.52
CA LEU A 170 -23.90 -1.54 5.53
C LEU A 170 -23.08 -2.82 5.32
N VAL A 171 -21.76 -2.72 5.30
CA VAL A 171 -20.88 -3.87 5.15
C VAL A 171 -20.87 -4.76 6.41
N LYS A 172 -21.02 -4.17 7.60
CA LYS A 172 -21.09 -4.90 8.88
C LYS A 172 -22.46 -5.51 9.18
N GLY A 173 -23.53 -4.99 8.60
CA GLY A 173 -24.85 -5.62 8.66
C GLY A 173 -24.92 -6.86 7.78
N ASP A 174 -25.93 -7.71 7.99
CA ASP A 174 -26.28 -8.85 7.12
C ASP A 174 -26.86 -8.36 5.78
N THR A 175 -26.11 -7.51 5.06
CA THR A 175 -26.51 -7.02 3.74
C THR A 175 -26.22 -8.12 2.71
N PRO A 176 -27.24 -8.77 2.13
CA PRO A 176 -26.99 -9.81 1.16
C PRO A 176 -26.37 -9.19 -0.10
N ASN A 177 -25.34 -9.85 -0.65
CA ASN A 177 -24.89 -9.65 -2.03
C ASN A 177 -24.20 -8.30 -2.35
N ILE A 178 -23.20 -7.89 -1.55
CA ILE A 178 -22.31 -6.76 -1.87
C ILE A 178 -21.43 -7.13 -3.07
N SER A 179 -21.46 -6.30 -4.13
CA SER A 179 -20.62 -6.49 -5.33
C SER A 179 -19.14 -6.14 -5.08
N GLU A 180 -18.24 -6.69 -5.90
CA GLU A 180 -16.80 -6.40 -5.83
C GLU A 180 -16.50 -4.88 -5.90
N LYS A 181 -17.22 -4.15 -6.76
CA LYS A 181 -17.09 -2.69 -6.91
C LYS A 181 -17.46 -1.94 -5.63
N GLN A 182 -18.54 -2.36 -4.97
CA GLN A 182 -19.01 -1.80 -3.71
C GLN A 182 -17.98 -2.04 -2.61
N TRP A 183 -17.43 -3.26 -2.55
CA TRP A 183 -16.37 -3.63 -1.62
C TRP A 183 -15.10 -2.79 -1.82
N ASN A 184 -14.64 -2.65 -3.06
CA ASN A 184 -13.46 -1.84 -3.41
C ASN A 184 -13.65 -0.36 -3.02
N THR A 185 -14.86 0.18 -3.20
CA THR A 185 -15.18 1.57 -2.84
C THR A 185 -15.13 1.78 -1.32
N TRP A 186 -15.74 0.88 -0.56
CA TRP A 186 -15.68 0.91 0.90
C TRP A 186 -14.23 0.79 1.39
N PHE A 187 -13.45 -0.13 0.85
CA PHE A 187 -12.06 -0.35 1.25
C PHE A 187 -11.20 0.90 1.02
N LEU A 188 -11.29 1.52 -0.17
CA LEU A 188 -10.53 2.74 -0.49
C LEU A 188 -10.86 3.90 0.45
N LEU A 189 -12.14 4.05 0.82
CA LEU A 189 -12.57 5.07 1.77
C LEU A 189 -12.11 4.73 3.20
N LYS A 190 -12.20 3.46 3.61
CA LYS A 190 -11.77 2.99 4.93
C LYS A 190 -10.27 3.12 5.14
N LYS A 191 -9.44 2.88 4.11
CA LYS A 191 -7.99 3.15 4.18
C LYS A 191 -7.67 4.63 4.41
N LYS A 192 -8.50 5.53 3.88
CA LYS A 192 -8.27 6.99 3.98
C LYS A 192 -8.82 7.60 5.26
N TYR A 193 -9.97 7.14 5.73
CA TYR A 193 -10.72 7.75 6.83
C TYR A 193 -10.83 6.87 8.08
N GLY A 194 -10.54 5.57 7.97
CA GLY A 194 -10.48 4.66 9.09
C GLY A 194 -9.15 4.76 9.84
N ASP A 195 -9.16 4.33 11.10
CA ASP A 195 -7.97 4.04 11.89
C ASP A 195 -7.07 2.98 11.22
N ALA A 196 -5.98 3.45 10.60
CA ALA A 196 -4.99 2.59 9.95
C ALA A 196 -4.42 1.49 10.86
N ARG A 197 -4.46 1.68 12.20
CA ARG A 197 -3.96 0.67 13.16
C ARG A 197 -4.82 -0.58 13.22
N LYS A 198 -6.08 -0.52 12.75
CA LYS A 198 -7.01 -1.65 12.73
C LYS A 198 -7.20 -2.24 11.34
N GLU A 199 -6.48 -1.75 10.33
CA GLU A 199 -6.61 -2.18 8.93
C GLU A 199 -6.51 -3.70 8.77
N HIS A 200 -5.51 -4.31 9.41
CA HIS A 200 -5.29 -5.75 9.36
C HIS A 200 -6.49 -6.56 9.89
N GLN A 201 -7.01 -6.18 11.06
CA GLN A 201 -8.17 -6.85 11.68
C GLN A 201 -9.41 -6.76 10.78
N TRP A 202 -9.66 -5.60 10.18
CA TRP A 202 -10.84 -5.41 9.32
C TRP A 202 -10.76 -6.21 8.03
N LEU A 203 -9.57 -6.32 7.45
CA LEU A 203 -9.34 -7.13 6.26
C LEU A 203 -9.60 -8.61 6.55
N TYR A 204 -9.14 -9.08 7.71
CA TYR A 204 -9.41 -10.44 8.19
C TYR A 204 -10.92 -10.69 8.38
N GLU A 205 -11.61 -9.84 9.15
CA GLU A 205 -13.06 -9.96 9.38
C GLU A 205 -13.85 -9.94 8.07
N SER A 206 -13.46 -9.06 7.13
CA SER A 206 -14.11 -8.98 5.82
C SER A 206 -13.88 -10.25 5.00
N LEU A 207 -12.67 -10.83 5.06
CA LEU A 207 -12.34 -12.04 4.31
C LEU A 207 -13.15 -13.24 4.82
N LEU A 208 -13.47 -13.28 6.12
CA LEU A 208 -14.37 -14.29 6.69
C LEU A 208 -15.80 -14.17 6.15
N LEU A 209 -16.29 -12.94 5.95
CA LEU A 209 -17.62 -12.69 5.38
C LEU A 209 -17.66 -12.97 3.87
N TYR A 210 -16.56 -12.71 3.15
CA TYR A 210 -16.49 -12.82 1.69
C TYR A 210 -15.28 -13.67 1.22
N PRO A 211 -15.24 -14.98 1.55
CA PRO A 211 -14.05 -15.81 1.38
C PRO A 211 -13.64 -16.07 -0.08
N LYS A 212 -14.56 -15.83 -1.03
CA LYS A 212 -14.35 -15.99 -2.48
C LYS A 212 -13.89 -14.72 -3.20
N ASN A 213 -13.79 -13.58 -2.50
CA ASN A 213 -13.34 -12.32 -3.11
C ASN A 213 -11.81 -12.30 -3.19
N ASN A 214 -11.27 -12.52 -4.40
CA ASN A 214 -9.82 -12.53 -4.66
C ASN A 214 -9.15 -11.18 -4.40
N ALA A 215 -9.81 -10.06 -4.72
CA ALA A 215 -9.26 -8.72 -4.49
C ALA A 215 -9.07 -8.47 -2.98
N LEU A 216 -10.05 -8.87 -2.17
CA LEU A 216 -9.96 -8.79 -0.72
C LEU A 216 -8.90 -9.75 -0.16
N ARG A 217 -8.87 -10.99 -0.62
CA ARG A 217 -7.85 -11.97 -0.22
C ARG A 217 -6.44 -11.47 -0.54
N TRP A 218 -6.23 -10.89 -1.72
CA TRP A 218 -4.95 -10.28 -2.10
C TRP A 218 -4.62 -9.07 -1.23
N THR A 219 -5.59 -8.21 -0.94
CA THR A 219 -5.39 -7.03 -0.09
C THR A 219 -5.03 -7.43 1.34
N TYR A 220 -5.68 -8.47 1.89
CA TYR A 220 -5.31 -9.04 3.17
C TYR A 220 -3.90 -9.63 3.14
N GLY A 221 -3.57 -10.45 2.14
CA GLY A 221 -2.22 -10.97 1.95
C GLY A 221 -1.15 -9.88 1.85
N ARG A 222 -1.46 -8.73 1.22
CA ARG A 222 -0.59 -7.55 1.22
C ARG A 222 -0.41 -6.93 2.60
N SER A 223 -1.48 -6.84 3.40
CA SER A 223 -1.40 -6.38 4.78
C SER A 223 -0.52 -7.31 5.62
N CYS A 224 -0.69 -8.64 5.51
CA CYS A 224 0.18 -9.63 6.13
C CYS A 224 1.65 -9.42 5.72
N PHE A 225 1.89 -9.22 4.42
CA PHE A 225 3.21 -8.99 3.86
C PHE A 225 3.87 -7.70 4.39
N GLU A 226 3.11 -6.60 4.48
CA GLU A 226 3.56 -5.33 5.04
C GLU A 226 3.84 -5.44 6.55
N ALA A 227 3.07 -6.27 7.26
CA ALA A 227 3.25 -6.63 8.67
C ALA A 227 4.36 -7.69 8.92
N ASN A 228 5.14 -8.05 7.90
CA ASN A 228 6.17 -9.09 7.95
C ASN A 228 5.67 -10.52 8.27
N ASN A 229 4.36 -10.78 8.18
CA ASN A 229 3.80 -12.14 8.26
C ASN A 229 3.82 -12.81 6.87
N PHE A 230 5.00 -13.21 6.42
CA PHE A 230 5.22 -13.67 5.06
C PHE A 230 4.58 -15.03 4.74
N ASP A 231 4.49 -15.94 5.71
CA ASP A 231 3.91 -17.27 5.51
C ASP A 231 2.40 -17.15 5.24
N GLU A 232 1.68 -16.37 6.05
CA GLU A 232 0.26 -16.08 5.84
C GLU A 232 0.03 -15.28 4.54
N ALA A 233 0.91 -14.31 4.25
CA ALA A 233 0.84 -13.56 2.99
C ALA A 233 0.95 -14.49 1.76
N LEU A 234 1.89 -15.45 1.79
CA LEU A 234 2.05 -16.44 0.73
C LEU A 234 0.81 -17.30 0.56
N GLU A 235 0.22 -17.80 1.65
CA GLU A 235 -1.00 -18.63 1.57
C GLU A 235 -2.11 -17.89 0.80
N HIS A 236 -2.33 -16.61 1.12
CA HIS A 236 -3.33 -15.80 0.45
C HIS A 236 -2.96 -15.47 -1.00
N PHE A 237 -1.70 -15.14 -1.29
CA PHE A 237 -1.26 -14.86 -2.65
C PHE A 237 -1.32 -16.10 -3.56
N GLU A 238 -0.91 -17.27 -3.07
CA GLU A 238 -0.98 -18.53 -3.83
C GLU A 238 -2.43 -18.94 -4.10
N ALA A 239 -3.33 -18.75 -3.13
CA ALA A 239 -4.75 -19.02 -3.32
C ALA A 239 -5.36 -18.12 -4.41
N VAL A 240 -4.95 -16.85 -4.47
CA VAL A 240 -5.39 -15.90 -5.51
C VAL A 240 -4.78 -16.24 -6.88
N GLN A 241 -3.49 -16.65 -6.93
CA GLN A 241 -2.86 -17.04 -8.21
C GLN A 241 -3.53 -18.27 -8.83
N LYS A 242 -4.00 -19.24 -8.02
CA LYS A 242 -4.70 -20.42 -8.52
C LYS A 242 -6.00 -20.10 -9.27
N SER A 243 -6.71 -19.06 -8.85
CA SER A 243 -7.97 -18.64 -9.49
C SER A 243 -7.74 -17.66 -10.64
N GLU A 244 -6.72 -16.81 -10.55
CA GLU A 244 -6.38 -15.81 -11.57
C GLU A 244 -4.88 -15.87 -11.98
N PRO A 245 -4.46 -16.93 -12.68
CA PRO A 245 -3.03 -17.18 -12.95
C PRO A 245 -2.37 -16.11 -13.83
N GLU A 246 -3.15 -15.39 -14.64
CA GLU A 246 -2.67 -14.41 -15.61
C GLU A 246 -2.82 -12.96 -15.14
N ASN A 247 -3.19 -12.74 -13.87
CA ASN A 247 -3.34 -11.40 -13.29
C ASN A 247 -1.97 -10.82 -12.92
N ILE A 248 -1.61 -9.68 -13.52
CA ILE A 248 -0.30 -9.03 -13.38
C ILE A 248 -0.06 -8.55 -11.95
N ALA A 249 -1.07 -7.94 -11.31
CA ALA A 249 -0.92 -7.37 -9.98
C ALA A 249 -0.63 -8.46 -8.94
N PHE A 250 -1.29 -9.61 -9.09
CA PHE A 250 -1.14 -10.75 -8.17
C PHE A 250 0.21 -11.45 -8.37
N ASN A 251 0.61 -11.72 -9.62
CA ASN A 251 1.93 -12.29 -9.91
C ASN A 251 3.08 -11.38 -9.43
N ARG A 252 2.90 -10.04 -9.50
CA ARG A 252 3.86 -9.10 -8.94
C ARG A 252 4.00 -9.23 -7.42
N SER A 253 2.89 -9.24 -6.68
CA SER A 253 2.93 -9.39 -5.21
C SER A 253 3.51 -10.73 -4.78
N LEU A 254 3.07 -11.83 -5.42
CA LEU A 254 3.57 -13.16 -5.11
C LEU A 254 5.06 -13.32 -5.44
N GLY A 255 5.50 -12.81 -6.60
CA GLY A 255 6.92 -12.84 -6.98
C GLY A 255 7.80 -12.06 -6.00
N MET A 256 7.31 -10.93 -5.48
CA MET A 256 8.01 -10.16 -4.44
C MET A 256 8.09 -10.93 -3.10
N ALA A 257 7.03 -11.64 -2.72
CA ALA A 257 7.03 -12.50 -1.53
C ALA A 257 8.04 -13.64 -1.66
N TYR A 258 8.02 -14.38 -2.77
CA TYR A 258 9.02 -15.43 -3.02
C TYR A 258 10.44 -14.91 -3.05
N LYS A 259 10.68 -13.73 -3.64
CA LYS A 259 12.00 -13.07 -3.64
C LYS A 259 12.51 -12.88 -2.22
N ILE A 260 11.71 -12.29 -1.33
CA ILE A 260 12.08 -12.01 0.07
C ILE A 260 12.34 -13.29 0.87
N LEU A 261 11.61 -14.36 0.57
CA LEU A 261 11.80 -15.67 1.17
C LEU A 261 12.97 -16.48 0.56
N GLY A 262 13.60 -15.99 -0.51
CA GLY A 262 14.72 -16.66 -1.19
C GLY A 262 14.31 -17.73 -2.19
N GLU A 263 13.02 -17.85 -2.49
CA GLU A 263 12.45 -18.79 -3.47
C GLU A 263 12.61 -18.23 -4.90
N PHE A 264 13.85 -18.04 -5.35
CA PHE A 264 14.17 -17.27 -6.56
C PHE A 264 13.59 -17.86 -7.86
N ASP A 265 13.48 -19.18 -7.96
CA ASP A 265 12.89 -19.83 -9.14
C ASP A 265 11.40 -19.49 -9.26
N LYS A 266 10.66 -19.56 -8.15
CA LYS A 266 9.24 -19.19 -8.10
C LYS A 266 9.03 -17.69 -8.32
N ALA A 267 9.91 -16.86 -7.74
CA ALA A 267 9.90 -15.42 -7.98
C ALA A 267 10.11 -15.09 -9.46
N SER A 268 11.09 -15.73 -10.09
CA SER A 268 11.42 -15.55 -11.51
C SER A 268 10.28 -16.00 -12.43
N PHE A 269 9.59 -17.09 -12.09
CA PHE A 269 8.38 -17.53 -12.81
C PHE A 269 7.29 -16.45 -12.76
N CYS A 270 6.93 -15.95 -11.57
CA CYS A 270 5.90 -14.93 -11.40
C CYS A 270 6.28 -13.62 -12.14
N PHE A 271 7.54 -13.20 -12.05
CA PHE A 271 8.04 -12.02 -12.74
C PHE A 271 8.07 -12.18 -14.26
N THR A 272 8.33 -13.39 -14.77
CA THR A 272 8.27 -13.67 -16.21
C THR A 272 6.85 -13.49 -16.74
N LYS A 273 5.83 -13.96 -16.01
CA LYS A 273 4.41 -13.73 -16.34
C LYS A 273 4.04 -12.24 -16.42
N VAL A 274 4.59 -11.42 -15.53
CA VAL A 274 4.39 -9.97 -15.61
C VAL A 274 5.03 -9.38 -16.87
N LEU A 275 6.27 -9.79 -17.17
CA LEU A 275 7.03 -9.28 -18.33
C LEU A 275 6.53 -9.81 -19.69
N GLU A 276 5.72 -10.86 -19.71
CA GLU A 276 5.01 -11.31 -20.93
C GLU A 276 3.94 -10.30 -21.37
N LYS A 277 3.29 -9.62 -20.41
CA LYS A 277 2.25 -8.62 -20.69
C LYS A 277 2.78 -7.18 -20.69
N ASP A 278 3.76 -6.87 -19.85
CA ASP A 278 4.42 -5.56 -19.78
C ASP A 278 5.94 -5.74 -19.86
N PRO A 279 6.52 -5.88 -21.08
CA PRO A 279 7.95 -6.11 -21.27
C PRO A 279 8.84 -4.98 -20.75
N LEU A 280 8.28 -3.78 -20.56
CA LEU A 280 8.99 -2.58 -20.09
C LEU A 280 8.69 -2.28 -18.61
N ASN A 281 8.25 -3.28 -17.84
CA ASN A 281 8.04 -3.13 -16.41
C ASN A 281 9.39 -3.05 -15.65
N MET A 282 9.89 -1.82 -15.50
CA MET A 282 11.21 -1.56 -14.94
C MET A 282 11.41 -2.04 -13.50
N GLU A 283 10.35 -2.04 -12.69
CA GLU A 283 10.43 -2.52 -11.31
C GLU A 283 10.67 -4.03 -11.24
N ILE A 284 10.02 -4.79 -12.14
CA ILE A 284 10.22 -6.23 -12.24
C ILE A 284 11.58 -6.54 -12.84
N LEU A 285 12.01 -5.82 -13.89
CA LEU A 285 13.35 -5.99 -14.47
C LEU A 285 14.45 -5.72 -13.44
N GLN A 286 14.32 -4.68 -12.61
CA GLN A 286 15.24 -4.41 -11.50
C GLN A 286 15.21 -5.52 -10.45
N SER A 287 14.01 -6.02 -10.09
CA SER A 287 13.86 -7.10 -9.11
C SER A 287 14.50 -8.39 -9.58
N LEU A 288 14.33 -8.77 -10.85
CA LEU A 288 15.03 -9.90 -11.48
C LEU A 288 16.53 -9.67 -11.52
N SER A 289 16.97 -8.46 -11.87
CA SER A 289 18.40 -8.11 -11.91
C SER A 289 19.07 -8.44 -10.57
N SER A 290 18.43 -8.17 -9.43
CA SER A 290 18.99 -8.46 -8.10
C SER A 290 19.14 -9.95 -7.75
N MET A 291 18.47 -10.84 -8.49
CA MET A 291 18.42 -12.29 -8.23
C MET A 291 19.15 -13.13 -9.28
N HIS A 292 19.36 -12.58 -10.48
CA HIS A 292 19.98 -13.27 -11.62
C HIS A 292 21.40 -12.78 -11.88
N THR A 293 22.31 -13.68 -12.28
CA THR A 293 23.64 -13.32 -12.78
C THR A 293 23.64 -13.40 -14.30
N TYR A 294 23.89 -12.26 -14.96
CA TYR A 294 23.77 -12.17 -16.42
C TYR A 294 24.93 -12.80 -17.17
N ARG A 295 24.63 -13.37 -18.34
CA ARG A 295 25.59 -13.81 -19.36
C ARG A 295 25.16 -13.28 -20.72
N TYR A 296 26.14 -13.05 -21.62
CA TYR A 296 25.85 -12.64 -22.98
C TYR A 296 24.86 -13.59 -23.66
N GLY A 297 23.80 -13.01 -24.24
CA GLY A 297 22.80 -13.74 -25.02
C GLY A 297 21.76 -14.51 -24.21
N ASP A 298 21.83 -14.51 -22.87
CA ASP A 298 20.80 -15.14 -22.04
C ASP A 298 19.41 -14.45 -22.19
N ALA A 299 18.35 -15.13 -21.77
CA ALA A 299 16.98 -14.66 -21.98
C ALA A 299 16.69 -13.32 -21.27
N PHE A 300 17.23 -13.11 -20.07
CA PHE A 300 17.04 -11.87 -19.32
C PHE A 300 17.92 -10.74 -19.85
N PHE A 301 19.13 -11.06 -20.30
CA PHE A 301 20.03 -10.13 -20.99
C PHE A 301 19.32 -9.53 -22.21
N LYS A 302 18.68 -10.37 -23.04
CA LYS A 302 17.90 -9.92 -24.20
C LYS A 302 16.74 -8.98 -23.81
N LYS A 303 16.04 -9.26 -22.69
CA LYS A 303 14.97 -8.39 -22.18
C LYS A 303 15.51 -7.03 -21.74
N ILE A 304 16.67 -6.98 -21.07
CA ILE A 304 17.33 -5.72 -20.71
C ILE A 304 17.79 -4.96 -21.96
N CYS A 305 18.39 -5.62 -22.95
CA CYS A 305 18.75 -4.96 -24.21
C CYS A 305 17.52 -4.39 -24.94
N PHE A 306 16.40 -5.11 -24.94
CA PHE A 306 15.14 -4.60 -25.48
C PHE A 306 14.66 -3.35 -24.74
N ALA A 307 14.68 -3.37 -23.40
CA ALA A 307 14.33 -2.19 -22.60
C ALA A 307 15.30 -1.01 -22.84
N GLN A 308 16.60 -1.29 -23.04
CA GLN A 308 17.61 -0.28 -23.36
C GLN A 308 17.32 0.43 -24.69
N ALA A 309 16.90 -0.32 -25.71
CA ALA A 309 16.56 0.24 -27.02
C ALA A 309 15.37 1.24 -26.95
N ASN A 310 14.50 1.11 -25.95
CA ASN A 310 13.34 1.96 -25.74
C ASN A 310 13.56 3.01 -24.63
N MET A 311 14.80 3.15 -24.13
CA MET A 311 15.10 3.97 -22.96
C MET A 311 14.86 5.47 -23.19
N ALA A 312 15.04 5.95 -24.43
CA ALA A 312 14.85 7.37 -24.77
C ALA A 312 13.41 7.85 -24.54
N ASP A 313 12.43 6.97 -24.76
CA ASP A 313 11.00 7.26 -24.64
C ASP A 313 10.47 7.08 -23.20
N MET A 314 11.30 6.58 -22.28
CA MET A 314 10.90 6.35 -20.90
C MET A 314 10.88 7.65 -20.08
N ALA A 315 9.98 7.73 -19.10
CA ALA A 315 10.01 8.76 -18.06
C ALA A 315 11.34 8.74 -17.28
N ALA A 316 11.74 9.88 -16.73
CA ALA A 316 13.04 10.06 -16.07
C ALA A 316 13.29 9.04 -14.95
N GLU A 317 12.27 8.75 -14.14
CA GLU A 317 12.31 7.82 -13.02
C GLU A 317 12.60 6.39 -13.51
N LYS A 318 11.99 5.98 -14.62
CA LYS A 318 12.25 4.68 -15.24
C LYS A 318 13.65 4.60 -15.84
N ARG A 319 14.16 5.70 -16.40
CA ARG A 319 15.55 5.77 -16.93
C ARG A 319 16.59 5.60 -15.83
N VAL A 320 16.35 6.15 -14.63
CA VAL A 320 17.22 5.92 -13.47
C VAL A 320 17.30 4.42 -13.17
N LEU A 321 16.15 3.75 -12.98
CA LEU A 321 16.10 2.31 -12.73
C LEU A 321 16.82 1.49 -13.81
N MET A 322 16.67 1.90 -15.08
CA MET A 322 17.31 1.25 -16.22
C MET A 322 18.83 1.34 -16.16
N HIS A 323 19.39 2.50 -15.81
CA HIS A 323 20.83 2.66 -15.69
C HIS A 323 21.44 1.77 -14.61
N TYR A 324 20.81 1.61 -13.44
CA TYR A 324 21.31 0.68 -12.43
C TYR A 324 21.21 -0.78 -12.87
N ALA A 325 20.15 -1.16 -13.59
CA ALA A 325 20.02 -2.50 -14.16
C ALA A 325 21.11 -2.77 -15.21
N LEU A 326 21.36 -1.82 -16.13
CA LEU A 326 22.44 -1.92 -17.12
C LEU A 326 23.81 -1.96 -16.46
N GLY A 327 24.05 -1.12 -15.45
CA GLY A 327 25.28 -1.15 -14.66
C GLY A 327 25.54 -2.56 -14.13
N LYS A 328 24.52 -3.21 -13.56
CA LYS A 328 24.64 -4.60 -13.08
C LYS A 328 24.88 -5.59 -14.21
N VAL A 329 24.14 -5.49 -15.32
CA VAL A 329 24.30 -6.39 -16.47
C VAL A 329 25.74 -6.35 -16.99
N TYR A 330 26.28 -5.15 -17.21
CA TYR A 330 27.64 -4.98 -17.70
C TYR A 330 28.69 -5.39 -16.65
N ASP A 331 28.42 -5.21 -15.35
CA ASP A 331 29.29 -5.68 -14.26
C ASP A 331 29.36 -7.22 -14.22
N ASP A 332 28.23 -7.90 -14.46
CA ASP A 332 28.16 -9.37 -14.47
C ASP A 332 28.87 -9.98 -15.69
N VAL A 333 28.78 -9.35 -16.87
CA VAL A 333 29.48 -9.83 -18.09
C VAL A 333 30.95 -9.39 -18.18
N GLY A 334 31.43 -8.58 -17.22
CA GLY A 334 32.83 -8.17 -17.09
C GLY A 334 33.21 -6.84 -17.74
N GLU A 335 32.26 -6.11 -18.32
CA GLU A 335 32.46 -4.81 -18.98
C GLU A 335 32.44 -3.66 -17.95
N LEU A 336 33.46 -3.62 -17.09
CA LEU A 336 33.46 -2.76 -15.89
C LEU A 336 33.42 -1.26 -16.19
N ALA A 337 34.05 -0.80 -17.28
CA ALA A 337 34.02 0.61 -17.67
C ALA A 337 32.59 1.05 -18.04
N THR A 338 31.91 0.25 -18.85
CA THR A 338 30.52 0.45 -19.28
C THR A 338 29.58 0.36 -18.09
N ALA A 339 29.79 -0.62 -17.22
CA ALA A 339 29.04 -0.77 -15.98
C ALA A 339 29.12 0.50 -15.12
N PHE A 340 30.34 1.00 -14.91
CA PHE A 340 30.59 2.18 -14.10
C PHE A 340 29.94 3.43 -14.69
N GLU A 341 30.02 3.65 -16.00
CA GLU A 341 29.37 4.81 -16.63
C GLU A 341 27.86 4.76 -16.44
N HIS A 342 27.23 3.59 -16.52
CA HIS A 342 25.80 3.47 -16.24
C HIS A 342 25.44 3.79 -14.78
N TYR A 343 26.20 3.31 -13.80
CA TYR A 343 26.00 3.70 -12.40
C TYR A 343 26.12 5.21 -12.21
N LYS A 344 27.12 5.83 -12.84
CA LYS A 344 27.35 7.27 -12.82
C LYS A 344 26.20 8.06 -13.42
N VAL A 345 25.73 7.70 -14.62
CA VAL A 345 24.59 8.40 -15.24
C VAL A 345 23.31 8.20 -14.43
N GLY A 346 23.07 7.00 -13.89
CA GLY A 346 21.93 6.71 -13.01
C GLY A 346 21.90 7.60 -11.78
N GLY A 347 23.04 7.72 -11.08
CA GLY A 347 23.20 8.62 -9.94
C GLY A 347 23.00 10.08 -10.33
N MET A 348 23.61 10.53 -11.44
CA MET A 348 23.45 11.91 -11.95
C MET A 348 21.98 12.27 -12.20
N LEU A 349 21.20 11.39 -12.86
CA LEU A 349 19.78 11.63 -13.11
C LEU A 349 18.94 11.69 -11.82
N ARG A 350 19.29 10.88 -10.82
CA ARG A 350 18.62 10.86 -9.50
C ARG A 350 18.95 12.09 -8.64
N SER A 351 20.12 12.69 -8.89
CA SER A 351 20.78 13.67 -8.02
C SER A 351 20.35 15.13 -8.11
N GLN A 352 19.49 15.51 -9.07
CA GLN A 352 19.16 16.91 -9.40
C GLN A 352 18.70 17.72 -8.16
N GLU A 353 19.66 18.38 -7.49
CA GLU A 353 19.56 19.19 -6.25
C GLU A 353 19.37 18.47 -4.90
N ARG A 354 19.23 17.15 -4.85
CA ARG A 354 18.90 16.43 -3.59
C ARG A 354 20.11 16.16 -2.69
N HIS A 355 21.30 16.02 -3.27
CA HIS A 355 22.53 15.60 -2.56
C HIS A 355 23.02 16.62 -1.54
N PHE A 356 23.10 17.88 -1.97
CA PHE A 356 23.62 18.96 -1.13
C PHE A 356 22.74 19.20 0.10
N LYS A 357 21.41 19.09 -0.08
CA LYS A 357 20.45 19.20 1.02
C LYS A 357 20.63 18.07 2.02
N GLU A 358 20.75 16.82 1.56
CA GLU A 358 20.93 15.68 2.45
C GLU A 358 22.24 15.77 3.24
N LEU A 359 23.38 16.00 2.58
CA LEU A 359 24.66 16.07 3.28
C LEU A 359 24.70 17.24 4.29
N ALA A 360 24.12 18.40 3.94
CA ALA A 360 24.02 19.54 4.86
C ALA A 360 23.12 19.22 6.05
N VAL A 361 21.97 18.57 5.84
CA VAL A 361 21.06 18.13 6.91
C VAL A 361 21.73 17.09 7.79
N THR A 362 22.37 16.06 7.23
CA THR A 362 23.12 15.06 7.99
C THR A 362 24.25 15.71 8.76
N ARG A 363 25.01 16.64 8.16
CA ARG A 363 26.09 17.33 8.85
C ARG A 363 25.56 18.16 10.01
N SER A 364 24.50 18.95 9.82
CA SER A 364 23.91 19.73 10.92
C SER A 364 23.36 18.80 12.02
N TYR A 365 22.70 17.71 11.64
CA TYR A 365 22.21 16.69 12.56
C TYR A 365 23.34 16.04 13.38
N VAL A 366 24.41 15.60 12.71
CA VAL A 366 25.54 14.89 13.33
C VAL A 366 26.46 15.82 14.12
N HIS A 367 26.77 16.99 13.57
CA HIS A 367 27.80 17.88 14.08
C HIS A 367 27.23 18.88 15.10
N ASP A 368 26.08 19.49 14.83
CA ASP A 368 25.58 20.60 15.67
C ASP A 368 24.80 20.08 16.88
N LYS A 369 24.05 18.98 16.74
CA LYS A 369 23.16 18.49 17.81
C LYS A 369 23.76 17.41 18.70
N LEU A 370 24.48 16.44 18.13
CA LEU A 370 25.00 15.29 18.91
C LEU A 370 26.31 15.62 19.65
N ARG A 371 27.15 16.52 19.12
CA ARG A 371 28.34 17.03 19.84
C ARG A 371 28.02 18.10 20.88
N ALA A 372 26.86 18.76 20.77
CA ALA A 372 26.38 19.68 21.80
C ALA A 372 26.02 18.96 23.10
N LEU A 373 25.74 17.65 23.05
CA LEU A 373 25.55 16.85 24.26
C LEU A 373 26.88 16.69 25.02
N PRO A 374 26.95 17.12 26.28
CA PRO A 374 28.17 17.01 27.08
C PRO A 374 28.62 15.55 27.24
N LYS A 375 29.94 15.27 27.22
CA LYS A 375 30.46 13.89 27.39
C LYS A 375 29.99 13.21 28.68
N ASN A 376 29.70 13.99 29.73
CA ASN A 376 29.19 13.50 31.00
C ASN A 376 27.71 13.11 30.99
N TYR A 377 26.97 13.38 29.90
CA TYR A 377 25.56 13.05 29.74
C TYR A 377 25.31 11.53 29.69
N PHE A 378 26.31 10.74 29.27
CA PHE A 378 26.23 9.29 29.14
C PHE A 378 26.85 8.52 30.32
N LYS A 379 27.09 9.18 31.46
CA LYS A 379 27.63 8.53 32.66
C LYS A 379 26.57 7.66 33.36
N PRO A 380 26.97 6.58 34.08
CA PRO A 380 26.06 5.70 34.81
C PRO A 380 25.15 6.39 35.86
N SER A 381 25.52 7.60 36.30
CA SER A 381 24.77 8.41 37.27
C SER A 381 23.57 9.17 36.66
N HIS A 382 23.39 9.16 35.34
CA HIS A 382 22.28 9.84 34.65
C HIS A 382 21.02 8.96 34.67
N PRO A 383 19.79 9.52 34.75
CA PRO A 383 18.56 8.74 34.65
C PRO A 383 18.59 7.77 33.45
N THR A 384 18.49 6.49 33.75
CA THR A 384 18.61 5.40 32.78
C THR A 384 17.24 4.96 32.28
N GLY A 385 17.21 4.42 31.07
CA GLY A 385 15.99 3.94 30.44
C GLY A 385 15.56 2.54 30.89
N CYS A 386 14.82 1.85 30.03
CA CYS A 386 14.33 0.51 30.26
C CYS A 386 15.50 -0.50 30.34
N THR A 387 15.57 -1.28 31.43
CA THR A 387 16.69 -2.16 31.74
C THR A 387 16.62 -3.54 31.06
N SER A 388 15.68 -3.74 30.15
CA SER A 388 15.60 -4.96 29.35
C SER A 388 16.89 -5.16 28.55
N SER A 389 17.43 -6.38 28.58
CA SER A 389 18.57 -6.78 27.77
C SER A 389 18.16 -7.41 26.43
N LYS A 390 16.86 -7.66 26.19
CA LYS A 390 16.40 -8.31 24.95
C LYS A 390 16.89 -7.61 23.67
N PRO A 391 16.89 -6.27 23.55
CA PRO A 391 17.28 -5.62 22.31
C PRO A 391 18.77 -5.82 21.97
N VAL A 392 19.03 -6.20 20.73
CA VAL A 392 20.35 -6.21 20.12
C VAL A 392 20.28 -5.35 18.86
N PHE A 393 21.18 -4.38 18.73
CA PHE A 393 21.24 -3.54 17.54
C PHE A 393 22.40 -3.96 16.65
N ILE A 394 22.12 -4.16 15.37
CA ILE A 394 23.18 -4.27 14.35
C ILE A 394 23.14 -3.00 13.50
N LEU A 395 24.18 -2.18 13.62
CA LEU A 395 24.30 -0.89 12.95
C LEU A 395 25.63 -0.75 12.21
N GLY A 396 25.72 0.27 11.34
CA GLY A 396 26.90 0.53 10.52
C GLY A 396 26.50 1.15 9.18
N MET A 397 27.45 1.36 8.29
CA MET A 397 27.12 1.82 6.95
C MET A 397 26.27 0.78 6.20
N PRO A 398 25.24 1.19 5.44
CA PRO A 398 24.61 0.29 4.48
C PRO A 398 25.67 -0.39 3.61
N ARG A 399 25.51 -1.71 3.40
CA ARG A 399 26.47 -2.57 2.68
C ARG A 399 27.77 -2.94 3.42
N SER A 400 27.88 -2.62 4.71
CA SER A 400 29.03 -3.05 5.55
C SER A 400 28.95 -4.49 6.06
N GLY A 401 27.91 -5.26 5.70
CA GLY A 401 27.75 -6.66 6.14
C GLY A 401 26.75 -6.87 7.27
N THR A 402 26.00 -5.84 7.67
CA THR A 402 24.95 -5.92 8.71
C THR A 402 23.93 -7.06 8.49
N THR A 403 23.52 -7.32 7.24
CA THR A 403 22.59 -8.43 6.91
C THR A 403 23.23 -9.81 7.15
N LEU A 404 24.50 -9.99 6.79
CA LEU A 404 25.21 -11.25 7.07
C LEU A 404 25.23 -11.51 8.58
N MET A 405 25.59 -10.49 9.36
CA MET A 405 25.62 -10.59 10.82
C MET A 405 24.25 -10.98 11.36
N GLU A 406 23.17 -10.30 10.96
CA GLU A 406 21.82 -10.67 11.40
C GLU A 406 21.47 -12.14 11.10
N GLN A 407 21.81 -12.64 9.91
CA GLN A 407 21.52 -14.03 9.54
C GLN A 407 22.33 -15.03 10.39
N VAL A 408 23.61 -14.73 10.66
CA VAL A 408 24.44 -15.53 11.58
C VAL A 408 23.85 -15.50 12.98
N LEU A 409 23.51 -14.33 13.51
CA LEU A 409 22.95 -14.18 14.86
C LEU A 409 21.61 -14.91 15.00
N SER A 410 20.77 -14.87 13.97
CA SER A 410 19.49 -15.60 13.94
C SER A 410 19.65 -17.12 14.02
N GLY A 411 20.82 -17.65 13.68
CA GLY A 411 21.15 -19.07 13.79
C GLY A 411 21.72 -19.49 15.15
N LEU A 412 21.97 -18.56 16.08
CA LEU A 412 22.50 -18.86 17.43
C LEU A 412 21.46 -19.52 18.36
N GLY A 413 20.18 -19.57 17.96
CA GLY A 413 19.07 -20.09 18.78
C GLY A 413 18.65 -19.10 19.88
N ASN A 414 17.34 -19.01 20.16
CA ASN A 414 16.75 -18.00 21.07
C ASN A 414 17.08 -16.54 20.72
N VAL A 415 17.55 -16.29 19.50
CA VAL A 415 17.81 -14.96 18.93
C VAL A 415 16.88 -14.78 17.73
N TYR A 416 16.05 -13.73 17.77
CA TYR A 416 15.12 -13.40 16.70
C TYR A 416 15.63 -12.21 15.89
N GLY A 417 15.93 -12.42 14.60
CA GLY A 417 16.21 -11.35 13.63
C GLY A 417 14.93 -10.66 13.17
N ALA A 418 14.70 -9.43 13.62
CA ALA A 418 13.50 -8.66 13.32
C ALA A 418 13.61 -7.79 12.05
N GLY A 419 14.76 -7.77 11.38
CA GLY A 419 14.96 -6.98 10.16
C GLY A 419 15.25 -5.51 10.42
N GLU A 420 14.90 -4.66 9.45
CA GLU A 420 15.04 -3.19 9.53
C GLU A 420 13.79 -2.61 10.16
N LEU A 421 13.90 -2.07 11.40
CA LEU A 421 12.78 -1.48 12.11
C LEU A 421 12.86 0.06 12.10
N SER A 422 11.73 0.72 11.85
CA SER A 422 11.57 2.19 11.96
C SER A 422 11.30 2.66 13.40
N HIS A 423 11.15 1.72 14.34
CA HIS A 423 10.62 1.99 15.68
C HIS A 423 11.49 2.95 16.50
N ILE A 424 12.82 2.94 16.33
CA ILE A 424 13.70 3.91 17.00
C ILE A 424 13.36 5.34 16.57
N SER A 425 13.24 5.59 15.27
CA SER A 425 12.89 6.92 14.78
C SER A 425 11.49 7.36 15.26
N GLU A 426 10.54 6.43 15.32
CA GLU A 426 9.18 6.69 15.82
C GLU A 426 9.15 7.03 17.33
N VAL A 427 9.91 6.33 18.17
CA VAL A 427 9.90 6.61 19.62
C VAL A 427 10.67 7.88 19.97
N LEU A 428 11.60 8.31 19.11
CA LEU A 428 12.37 9.52 19.28
C LEU A 428 11.66 10.79 18.78
N GLU A 429 10.51 10.65 18.11
CA GLU A 429 9.75 11.80 17.61
C GLU A 429 9.26 12.70 18.76
N GLY A 430 9.57 14.00 18.70
CA GLY A 430 9.16 14.98 19.71
C GLY A 430 10.03 15.06 20.97
N VAL A 431 11.17 14.36 21.03
CA VAL A 431 12.17 14.50 22.11
C VAL A 431 12.66 15.94 22.21
N LYS A 432 12.80 16.47 23.43
CA LYS A 432 13.37 17.81 23.70
C LYS A 432 14.70 17.72 24.45
N ILE A 433 15.66 18.55 24.08
CA ILE A 433 16.93 18.75 24.77
C ILE A 433 17.06 20.25 25.06
N ASP A 434 17.24 20.59 26.34
CA ASP A 434 17.30 21.98 26.84
C ASP A 434 16.14 22.87 26.37
N GLY A 435 14.94 22.29 26.28
CA GLY A 435 13.72 22.99 25.87
C GLY A 435 13.47 23.02 24.36
N GLU A 436 14.46 22.68 23.53
CA GLU A 436 14.32 22.62 22.07
C GLU A 436 14.03 21.21 21.59
N SER A 437 13.18 21.06 20.56
CA SER A 437 12.92 19.76 19.96
C SER A 437 14.19 19.23 19.27
N PHE A 438 14.70 18.13 19.81
CA PHE A 438 15.87 17.46 19.29
C PHE A 438 15.63 16.94 17.86
N PHE A 439 14.46 16.34 17.61
CA PHE A 439 13.95 16.04 16.27
C PHE A 439 12.90 17.09 15.85
N PRO A 440 12.96 17.64 14.62
CA PRO A 440 11.95 18.56 14.12
C PRO A 440 10.59 17.85 14.02
N GLY A 441 9.78 18.03 15.06
CA GLY A 441 8.43 17.53 15.19
C GLY A 441 7.86 18.10 16.48
N LYS A 442 6.93 19.05 16.38
CA LYS A 442 6.16 19.46 17.55
C LYS A 442 5.12 18.37 17.80
N ASN A 443 4.98 17.89 19.03
CA ASN A 443 3.66 17.35 19.37
C ASN A 443 2.66 18.50 19.25
N ALA A 444 1.48 18.26 18.69
CA ALA A 444 0.52 19.31 18.37
C ALA A 444 -0.01 20.08 19.61
N GLN A 445 0.40 19.70 20.83
CA GLN A 445 -0.10 20.23 22.10
C GLN A 445 0.98 20.79 23.05
N GLY A 446 2.25 20.85 22.66
CA GLY A 446 3.31 21.45 23.50
C GLY A 446 3.67 20.69 24.78
N LYS A 447 3.20 19.44 24.96
CA LYS A 447 3.49 18.61 26.14
C LYS A 447 4.98 18.26 26.25
N GLU A 448 5.45 18.04 27.48
CA GLU A 448 6.76 17.44 27.74
C GLU A 448 6.90 16.09 27.03
N GLY A 449 8.12 15.83 26.53
CA GLY A 449 8.45 14.56 25.90
C GLY A 449 8.48 13.43 26.93
N PRO A 450 8.23 12.18 26.51
CA PRO A 450 8.35 11.03 27.41
C PRO A 450 9.77 10.92 27.99
N SER A 451 9.89 10.34 29.18
CA SER A 451 11.19 9.98 29.77
C SER A 451 11.91 8.93 28.92
N TYR A 452 13.24 8.81 29.07
CA TYR A 452 14.02 7.76 28.39
C TYR A 452 13.51 6.35 28.71
N LYS A 453 13.02 6.12 29.93
CA LYS A 453 12.42 4.85 30.34
C LYS A 453 11.15 4.55 29.57
N GLU A 454 10.21 5.49 29.50
CA GLU A 454 8.96 5.32 28.75
C GLU A 454 9.21 5.11 27.25
N MET A 455 10.23 5.79 26.68
CA MET A 455 10.63 5.55 25.29
C MET A 455 11.18 4.14 25.09
N GLY A 456 12.05 3.68 26.01
CA GLY A 456 12.58 2.32 25.98
C GLY A 456 11.51 1.25 26.13
N GLU A 457 10.53 1.45 27.02
CA GLU A 457 9.38 0.56 27.21
C GLU A 457 8.50 0.50 25.95
N ARG A 458 8.17 1.65 25.35
CA ARG A 458 7.41 1.70 24.08
C ARG A 458 8.13 1.01 22.93
N TYR A 459 9.45 1.15 22.85
CA TYR A 459 10.24 0.44 21.85
C TYR A 459 10.23 -1.07 22.13
N LEU A 460 10.41 -1.48 23.39
CA LEU A 460 10.40 -2.88 23.80
C LEU A 460 9.08 -3.56 23.45
N ASP A 461 7.95 -2.93 23.76
CA ASP A 461 6.61 -3.45 23.44
C ASP A 461 6.45 -3.74 21.94
N LYS A 462 6.95 -2.84 21.08
CA LYS A 462 6.88 -2.99 19.63
C LYS A 462 7.70 -4.18 19.14
N ILE A 463 8.94 -4.35 19.61
CA ILE A 463 9.80 -5.44 19.13
C ILE A 463 9.39 -6.80 19.72
N GLU A 464 8.88 -6.84 20.95
CA GLU A 464 8.40 -8.08 21.56
C GLU A 464 7.15 -8.61 20.87
N ALA A 465 6.31 -7.74 20.29
CA ALA A 465 5.16 -8.15 19.49
C ALA A 465 5.55 -8.87 18.18
N LEU A 466 6.79 -8.67 17.69
CA LEU A 466 7.29 -9.30 16.46
C LEU A 466 7.92 -10.68 16.70
N ALA A 467 8.42 -10.91 17.91
CA ALA A 467 9.25 -12.07 18.22
C ALA A 467 8.47 -13.16 18.98
N PRO A 468 8.79 -14.46 18.78
CA PRO A 468 8.29 -15.53 19.64
C PRO A 468 8.62 -15.25 21.11
N LYS A 469 7.72 -15.61 22.03
CA LYS A 469 7.82 -15.29 23.47
C LYS A 469 9.09 -15.84 24.13
N GLU A 470 9.61 -16.95 23.61
CA GLU A 470 10.82 -17.62 24.05
C GLU A 470 12.13 -16.94 23.61
N SER A 471 12.05 -15.92 22.75
CA SER A 471 13.21 -15.18 22.27
C SER A 471 13.90 -14.46 23.41
N ARG A 472 15.18 -14.79 23.66
CA ARG A 472 16.02 -14.12 24.67
C ARG A 472 16.61 -12.81 24.16
N ARG A 473 16.90 -12.74 22.86
CA ARG A 473 17.41 -11.55 22.19
C ARG A 473 16.60 -11.28 20.93
N ILE A 474 16.36 -10.01 20.66
CA ILE A 474 15.64 -9.52 19.48
C ILE A 474 16.56 -8.54 18.77
N VAL A 475 16.98 -8.92 17.56
CA VAL A 475 17.91 -8.15 16.74
C VAL A 475 17.12 -7.15 15.90
N ASP A 476 17.29 -5.86 16.18
CA ASP A 476 16.97 -4.77 15.26
C ASP A 476 18.21 -4.47 14.42
N LYS A 477 18.19 -4.92 13.17
CA LYS A 477 19.23 -4.61 12.19
C LYS A 477 18.77 -3.46 11.33
N MET A 478 18.99 -2.24 11.79
CA MET A 478 18.83 -1.01 11.02
C MET A 478 20.20 -0.31 10.92
N PRO A 479 20.88 -0.33 9.75
CA PRO A 479 22.22 0.24 9.61
C PRO A 479 22.32 1.67 10.15
N HIS A 480 21.33 2.50 9.81
CA HIS A 480 21.24 3.91 10.18
C HIS A 480 21.05 4.20 11.68
N ASN A 481 20.79 3.19 12.52
CA ASN A 481 20.76 3.38 13.98
C ASN A 481 22.11 3.87 14.54
N PHE A 482 23.20 3.87 13.75
CA PHE A 482 24.45 4.57 14.08
C PHE A 482 24.22 6.06 14.41
N MET A 483 23.20 6.68 13.82
CA MET A 483 22.80 8.07 14.08
C MET A 483 22.14 8.28 15.44
N HIS A 484 21.63 7.21 16.05
CA HIS A 484 20.82 7.24 17.29
C HIS A 484 21.49 6.49 18.45
N THR A 485 22.73 6.02 18.28
CA THR A 485 23.42 5.13 19.24
C THR A 485 23.46 5.68 20.67
N GLY A 486 23.72 6.99 20.84
CA GLY A 486 23.65 7.62 22.16
C GLY A 486 22.26 7.55 22.81
N PHE A 487 21.19 7.82 22.04
CA PHE A 487 19.82 7.75 22.56
C PHE A 487 19.38 6.32 22.83
N ILE A 488 19.77 5.37 21.97
CA ILE A 488 19.55 3.94 22.18
C ILE A 488 20.12 3.54 23.55
N HIS A 489 21.36 3.94 23.87
CA HIS A 489 21.95 3.66 25.17
C HIS A 489 21.18 4.32 26.33
N LEU A 490 20.73 5.57 26.17
CA LEU A 490 19.96 6.25 27.21
C LEU A 490 18.60 5.57 27.47
N MET A 491 17.88 5.15 26.42
CA MET A 491 16.58 4.49 26.56
C MET A 491 16.68 3.00 26.91
N LEU A 492 17.78 2.34 26.56
CA LEU A 492 17.99 0.90 26.68
C LEU A 492 19.46 0.64 27.11
N PRO A 493 19.82 0.98 28.35
CA PRO A 493 21.20 0.90 28.84
C PRO A 493 21.82 -0.50 28.76
N ASN A 494 21.00 -1.55 28.77
CA ASN A 494 21.42 -2.95 28.74
C ASN A 494 21.34 -3.59 27.34
N ALA A 495 21.00 -2.81 26.30
CA ALA A 495 21.00 -3.31 24.93
C ALA A 495 22.44 -3.51 24.43
N SER A 496 22.67 -4.61 23.71
CA SER A 496 23.95 -4.87 23.05
C SER A 496 23.99 -4.22 21.69
N ILE A 497 25.09 -3.56 21.34
CA ILE A 497 25.28 -2.94 20.02
C ILE A 497 26.42 -3.66 19.30
N VAL A 498 26.14 -4.16 18.10
CA VAL A 498 27.08 -4.75 17.16
C VAL A 498 27.27 -3.77 16.01
N HIS A 499 28.48 -3.26 15.85
CA HIS A 499 28.85 -2.31 14.83
C HIS A 499 29.56 -3.03 13.67
N ALA A 500 28.84 -3.18 12.57
CA ALA A 500 29.34 -3.82 11.36
C ALA A 500 30.26 -2.88 10.57
N ARG A 501 31.53 -3.25 10.47
CA ARG A 501 32.55 -2.56 9.67
C ARG A 501 32.96 -3.43 8.48
N ARG A 502 33.33 -2.79 7.38
CA ARG A 502 33.91 -3.42 6.18
C ARG A 502 34.84 -2.41 5.53
N HIS A 503 35.77 -2.87 4.70
CA HIS A 503 36.67 -1.99 3.96
C HIS A 503 35.94 -0.76 3.38
N PRO A 504 36.39 0.48 3.66
CA PRO A 504 35.64 1.70 3.32
C PRO A 504 35.27 1.80 1.85
N VAL A 505 36.24 1.58 0.95
CA VAL A 505 36.02 1.67 -0.50
C VAL A 505 35.06 0.59 -1.00
N GLU A 506 35.12 -0.60 -0.41
CA GLU A 506 34.29 -1.73 -0.81
C GLU A 506 32.83 -1.51 -0.37
N THR A 507 32.64 -0.96 0.84
CA THR A 507 31.33 -0.53 1.35
C THR A 507 30.72 0.52 0.44
N CYS A 508 31.47 1.58 0.15
CA CYS A 508 31.06 2.67 -0.72
C CYS A 508 30.75 2.20 -2.16
N LEU A 509 31.64 1.45 -2.81
CA LEU A 509 31.38 0.89 -4.14
C LEU A 509 30.16 -0.04 -4.15
N SER A 510 29.97 -0.81 -3.07
CA SER A 510 28.78 -1.66 -2.98
C SER A 510 27.50 -0.85 -2.80
N ALA A 511 27.53 0.32 -2.15
CA ALA A 511 26.37 1.22 -2.04
C ALA A 511 26.12 1.96 -3.35
N TYR A 512 27.16 2.45 -4.01
CA TYR A 512 27.09 3.20 -5.28
C TYR A 512 26.39 2.44 -6.42
N ARG A 513 26.48 1.10 -6.40
CA ARG A 513 25.88 0.23 -7.43
C ARG A 513 24.40 -0.11 -7.16
N ILE A 514 23.81 0.42 -6.10
CA ILE A 514 22.45 0.13 -5.68
C ILE A 514 21.58 1.37 -5.86
N HIS A 515 20.46 1.21 -6.54
CA HIS A 515 19.38 2.20 -6.51
C HIS A 515 18.62 2.07 -5.19
N PHE A 516 19.05 2.82 -4.17
CA PHE A 516 18.35 2.87 -2.89
C PHE A 516 16.96 3.50 -3.05
N ALA A 517 16.07 3.24 -2.10
CA ALA A 517 14.84 4.02 -1.94
C ALA A 517 15.18 5.48 -1.51
N GLU A 518 14.17 6.34 -1.36
CA GLU A 518 14.36 7.72 -0.90
C GLU A 518 15.17 7.79 0.43
N GLY A 519 15.94 8.86 0.62
CA GLY A 519 16.70 9.12 1.84
C GLY A 519 18.13 8.54 1.89
N HIS A 520 18.71 8.24 0.71
CA HIS A 520 20.09 7.73 0.58
C HIS A 520 20.78 8.34 -0.64
N TYR A 521 20.52 9.60 -0.94
CA TYR A 521 21.09 10.26 -2.13
C TYR A 521 22.60 10.50 -1.98
N TRP A 522 23.13 10.44 -0.76
CA TRP A 522 24.57 10.38 -0.49
C TRP A 522 25.29 9.26 -1.27
N ALA A 523 24.60 8.18 -1.62
CA ALA A 523 25.19 7.04 -2.33
C ALA A 523 25.29 7.24 -3.85
N ASP A 524 24.68 8.29 -4.41
CA ASP A 524 24.56 8.47 -5.87
C ASP A 524 25.74 9.28 -6.46
N ASP A 525 26.58 9.91 -5.61
CA ASP A 525 27.79 10.65 -5.99
C ASP A 525 28.99 10.24 -5.14
N LEU A 526 30.10 9.89 -5.79
CA LEU A 526 31.30 9.36 -5.12
C LEU A 526 31.91 10.32 -4.11
N ARG A 527 31.92 11.63 -4.39
CA ARG A 527 32.51 12.64 -3.51
C ARG A 527 31.63 12.86 -2.28
N THR A 528 30.33 13.01 -2.49
CA THR A 528 29.32 13.10 -1.42
C THR A 528 29.35 11.87 -0.54
N MET A 529 29.43 10.68 -1.13
CA MET A 529 29.54 9.42 -0.41
C MET A 529 30.79 9.37 0.48
N GLY A 530 31.95 9.81 -0.02
CA GLY A 530 33.18 9.89 0.77
C GLY A 530 33.05 10.82 1.99
N ARG A 531 32.45 12.00 1.79
CA ARG A 531 32.17 12.96 2.88
C ARG A 531 31.19 12.40 3.91
N TYR A 532 30.13 11.73 3.44
CA TYR A 532 29.18 11.05 4.32
C TYR A 532 29.86 9.96 5.14
N TYR A 533 30.73 9.15 4.52
CA TYR A 533 31.48 8.10 5.20
C TYR A 533 32.38 8.67 6.32
N ARG A 534 33.03 9.82 6.07
CA ARG A 534 33.78 10.54 7.13
C ARG A 534 32.89 10.90 8.31
N LEU A 535 31.75 11.53 8.06
CA LEU A 535 30.80 11.90 9.11
C LEU A 535 30.38 10.68 9.94
N TYR A 536 30.10 9.56 9.27
CA TYR A 536 29.81 8.28 9.94
C TYR A 536 30.97 7.82 10.83
N THR A 537 32.21 7.82 10.32
CA THR A 537 33.38 7.37 11.11
C THR A 537 33.64 8.29 12.31
N GLU A 538 33.51 9.61 12.13
CA GLU A 538 33.64 10.58 13.21
C GLU A 538 32.57 10.38 14.30
N LEU A 539 31.33 10.10 13.89
CA LEU A 539 30.23 9.87 14.82
C LEU A 539 30.42 8.57 15.60
N MET A 540 30.82 7.49 14.95
CA MET A 540 31.09 6.22 15.63
C MET A 540 32.28 6.32 16.57
N ALA A 541 33.33 7.08 16.20
CA ALA A 541 34.45 7.37 17.09
C ALA A 541 33.99 8.17 18.32
N TYR A 542 33.10 9.15 18.13
CA TYR A 542 32.50 9.90 19.23
C TYR A 542 31.73 8.98 20.19
N TRP A 543 30.84 8.12 19.66
CA TRP A 543 30.06 7.21 20.50
C TRP A 543 30.90 6.27 21.34
N LYS A 544 31.94 5.67 20.74
CA LYS A 544 32.89 4.82 21.48
C LYS A 544 33.66 5.58 22.57
N SER A 545 33.82 6.89 22.43
CA SER A 545 34.54 7.72 23.41
C SER A 545 33.68 8.15 24.61
N VAL A 546 32.35 8.14 24.49
CA VAL A 546 31.43 8.62 25.53
C VAL A 546 30.57 7.54 26.17
N LEU A 547 30.35 6.42 25.48
CA LEU A 547 29.57 5.30 26.01
C LEU A 547 30.43 4.36 26.87
N PRO A 548 29.83 3.62 27.82
CA PRO A 548 30.55 2.64 28.62
C PRO A 548 31.30 1.61 27.77
N GLN A 549 32.46 1.15 28.28
CA GLN A 549 33.22 0.10 27.62
C GLN A 549 32.39 -1.19 27.53
N GLY A 550 32.41 -1.82 26.35
CA GLY A 550 31.62 -3.03 26.09
C GLY A 550 30.17 -2.76 25.65
N THR A 551 29.72 -1.51 25.51
CA THR A 551 28.41 -1.23 24.90
C THR A 551 28.39 -1.55 23.40
N ILE A 552 29.47 -1.20 22.69
CA ILE A 552 29.61 -1.42 21.24
C ILE A 552 30.71 -2.44 20.97
N LEU A 553 30.38 -3.50 20.23
CA LEU A 553 31.34 -4.43 19.65
C LEU A 553 31.57 -4.10 18.18
N ASP A 554 32.80 -3.82 17.78
CA ASP A 554 33.16 -3.76 16.36
C ASP A 554 33.32 -5.18 15.80
N VAL A 555 32.70 -5.43 14.65
CA VAL A 555 32.87 -6.67 13.90
C VAL A 555 33.24 -6.30 12.46
N ARG A 556 34.38 -6.78 11.97
CA ARG A 556 34.79 -6.58 10.58
C ARG A 556 34.25 -7.69 9.70
N TYR A 557 33.75 -7.32 8.54
CA TYR A 557 33.27 -8.27 7.54
C TYR A 557 34.39 -9.22 7.09
N GLU A 558 35.60 -8.69 6.93
CA GLU A 558 36.80 -9.43 6.54
C GLU A 558 37.16 -10.52 7.57
N ASP A 559 37.06 -10.22 8.87
CA ASP A 559 37.28 -11.21 9.93
C ASP A 559 36.22 -12.31 9.90
N MET A 560 34.95 -11.93 9.71
CA MET A 560 33.84 -12.89 9.57
C MET A 560 34.03 -13.83 8.37
N VAL A 561 34.61 -13.32 7.27
CA VAL A 561 34.95 -14.13 6.08
C VAL A 561 36.16 -15.04 6.34
N GLY A 562 37.13 -14.57 7.13
CA GLY A 562 38.33 -15.34 7.48
C GLY A 562 38.07 -16.44 8.52
N ASP A 563 37.26 -16.15 9.54
CA ASP A 563 36.94 -17.06 10.65
C ASP A 563 35.50 -16.82 11.17
N LEU A 564 34.52 -17.35 10.43
CA LEU A 564 33.11 -17.21 10.79
C LEU A 564 32.79 -17.82 12.16
N GLU A 565 33.43 -18.94 12.52
CA GLU A 565 33.18 -19.61 13.80
C GLU A 565 33.73 -18.80 14.98
N GLY A 566 34.97 -18.32 14.88
CA GLY A 566 35.57 -17.48 15.91
C GLY A 566 34.81 -16.18 16.11
N GLU A 567 34.49 -15.47 15.02
CA GLU A 567 33.76 -14.20 15.12
C GLU A 567 32.32 -14.38 15.61
N SER A 568 31.60 -15.42 15.18
CA SER A 568 30.26 -15.70 15.69
C SER A 568 30.26 -16.04 17.19
N LYS A 569 31.30 -16.70 17.71
CA LYS A 569 31.47 -16.92 19.17
C LYS A 569 31.70 -15.61 19.92
N LYS A 570 32.52 -14.70 19.38
CA LYS A 570 32.73 -13.36 19.97
C LYS A 570 31.43 -12.58 20.06
N ILE A 571 30.63 -12.59 18.99
CA ILE A 571 29.34 -11.89 18.97
C ILE A 571 28.35 -12.54 19.95
N ALA A 572 28.26 -13.88 19.99
CA ALA A 572 27.40 -14.60 20.92
C ALA A 572 27.72 -14.23 22.38
N GLY A 573 29.01 -14.15 22.74
CA GLY A 573 29.46 -13.69 24.05
C GLY A 573 29.04 -12.25 24.36
N HIS A 574 29.22 -11.33 23.42
CA HIS A 574 28.83 -9.91 23.58
C HIS A 574 27.33 -9.70 23.76
N ILE A 575 26.51 -10.49 23.06
CA ILE A 575 25.04 -10.45 23.22
C ILE A 575 24.55 -11.41 24.31
N GLY A 576 25.45 -12.05 25.07
CA GLY A 576 25.12 -12.92 26.20
C GLY A 576 24.20 -14.08 25.86
N VAL A 577 24.48 -14.81 24.78
CA VAL A 577 23.78 -16.06 24.42
C VAL A 577 24.79 -17.19 24.21
N GLU A 578 24.32 -18.43 24.32
CA GLU A 578 25.14 -19.61 24.01
C GLU A 578 25.38 -19.69 22.49
N TRP A 579 26.62 -19.98 22.11
CA TRP A 579 26.95 -20.19 20.71
C TRP A 579 26.43 -21.54 20.22
N ARG A 580 25.93 -21.58 18.97
CA ARG A 580 25.38 -22.77 18.33
C ARG A 580 25.91 -22.92 16.92
N LYS A 581 26.25 -24.16 16.52
CA LYS A 581 26.89 -24.45 15.23
C LYS A 581 26.00 -24.12 14.03
N GLU A 582 24.69 -24.14 14.22
CA GLU A 582 23.67 -23.80 13.22
C GLU A 582 23.83 -22.38 12.66
N CYS A 583 24.46 -21.46 13.39
CA CYS A 583 24.76 -20.11 12.89
C CYS A 583 25.70 -20.09 11.68
N LEU A 584 26.50 -21.13 11.48
CA LEU A 584 27.41 -21.26 10.33
C LEU A 584 26.64 -21.59 9.04
N ASP A 585 25.45 -22.18 9.18
CA ASP A 585 24.55 -22.55 8.09
C ASP A 585 23.50 -21.45 7.79
N PHE A 586 23.82 -20.19 8.12
CA PHE A 586 22.91 -19.03 8.00
C PHE A 586 22.20 -18.93 6.63
N HIS A 587 22.89 -19.31 5.55
CA HIS A 587 22.39 -19.25 4.17
C HIS A 587 21.25 -20.22 3.87
N LYS A 588 21.07 -21.27 4.70
CA LYS A 588 19.97 -22.24 4.61
C LYS A 588 18.69 -21.74 5.28
N SER A 589 18.74 -20.61 5.99
CA SER A 589 17.56 -19.99 6.59
C SER A 589 16.49 -19.74 5.53
N LYS A 590 15.22 -20.01 5.88
CA LYS A 590 14.05 -19.65 5.08
C LYS A 590 13.37 -18.35 5.54
N LYS A 591 13.90 -17.72 6.60
CA LYS A 591 13.36 -16.45 7.11
C LYS A 591 13.49 -15.37 6.05
N ALA A 592 12.51 -14.48 5.99
CA ALA A 592 12.50 -13.35 5.06
C ALA A 592 13.71 -12.42 5.23
N VAL A 593 14.21 -11.90 4.10
CA VAL A 593 15.29 -10.90 4.04
C VAL A 593 14.87 -9.78 3.10
N ARG A 594 14.81 -8.54 3.59
CA ARG A 594 14.32 -7.36 2.83
C ARG A 594 15.41 -6.37 2.39
N THR A 595 16.68 -6.74 2.54
CA THR A 595 17.80 -5.83 2.27
C THR A 595 18.31 -5.95 0.83
N ALA A 596 19.08 -4.96 0.37
CA ALA A 596 19.80 -5.05 -0.91
C ALA A 596 20.83 -6.20 -0.96
N SER A 597 21.12 -6.85 0.18
CA SER A 597 22.08 -7.97 0.30
C SER A 597 21.42 -9.35 0.22
N LEU A 598 20.12 -9.41 -0.08
CA LEU A 598 19.29 -10.62 -0.04
C LEU A 598 19.95 -11.82 -0.75
N SER A 599 20.30 -11.69 -2.03
CA SER A 599 20.90 -12.79 -2.80
C SER A 599 22.25 -13.25 -2.26
N GLN A 600 23.00 -12.34 -1.63
CA GLN A 600 24.33 -12.63 -1.07
C GLN A 600 24.25 -13.48 0.19
N VAL A 601 23.24 -13.25 1.05
CA VAL A 601 23.08 -14.01 2.30
C VAL A 601 22.34 -15.34 2.12
N ARG A 602 21.84 -15.63 0.92
CA ARG A 602 21.28 -16.94 0.52
C ARG A 602 22.33 -17.89 -0.06
N GLN A 603 23.61 -17.49 -0.02
CA GLN A 603 24.73 -18.29 -0.48
C GLN A 603 25.69 -18.55 0.68
N PRO A 604 26.44 -19.68 0.66
CA PRO A 604 27.54 -19.88 1.58
C PRO A 604 28.50 -18.70 1.54
N LEU A 605 29.19 -18.42 2.65
CA LEU A 605 30.12 -17.30 2.71
C LEU A 605 31.22 -17.47 1.66
N TYR A 606 31.47 -16.42 0.88
CA TYR A 606 32.39 -16.45 -0.25
C TYR A 606 33.35 -15.26 -0.22
N GLN A 607 34.54 -15.47 -0.78
CA GLN A 607 35.63 -14.49 -0.77
C GLN A 607 35.62 -13.53 -1.97
N SER A 608 34.83 -13.81 -3.01
CA SER A 608 34.82 -13.02 -4.25
C SER A 608 34.31 -11.57 -4.09
N SER A 609 33.68 -11.25 -2.95
CA SER A 609 33.31 -9.89 -2.56
C SER A 609 34.46 -9.10 -1.91
N MET A 610 35.56 -9.75 -1.54
CA MET A 610 36.73 -9.07 -0.98
C MET A 610 37.56 -8.46 -2.10
N ASN A 611 38.04 -7.23 -1.88
CA ASN A 611 38.93 -6.52 -2.81
C ASN A 611 38.38 -6.31 -4.22
N ARG A 612 37.06 -6.45 -4.46
CA ARG A 612 36.45 -6.20 -5.78
C ARG A 612 36.68 -4.76 -6.23
N TRP A 613 36.72 -3.83 -5.28
CA TRP A 613 36.99 -2.43 -5.55
C TRP A 613 38.31 -2.17 -6.28
N ARG A 614 39.32 -3.03 -6.16
CA ARG A 614 40.59 -2.93 -6.91
C ARG A 614 40.35 -2.91 -8.43
N LYS A 615 39.38 -3.68 -8.93
CA LYS A 615 39.01 -3.69 -10.35
C LYS A 615 38.36 -2.38 -10.81
N TYR A 616 37.76 -1.65 -9.87
CA TYR A 616 37.11 -0.37 -10.09
C TYR A 616 37.99 0.83 -9.72
N GLU A 617 39.17 0.62 -9.17
CA GLU A 617 40.08 1.65 -8.67
C GLU A 617 40.30 2.81 -9.66
N PRO A 618 40.47 2.59 -10.98
CA PRO A 618 40.61 3.68 -11.95
C PRO A 618 39.43 4.67 -11.99
N TYR A 619 38.23 4.23 -11.59
CA TYR A 619 37.00 5.03 -11.64
C TYR A 619 36.65 5.67 -10.29
N LEU A 620 37.36 5.30 -9.22
CA LEU A 620 37.01 5.67 -7.83
C LEU A 620 37.78 6.88 -7.30
N LYS A 621 38.55 7.57 -8.14
CA LYS A 621 39.35 8.73 -7.73
C LYS A 621 38.59 9.76 -6.87
N PRO A 622 37.36 10.20 -7.23
CA PRO A 622 36.64 11.19 -6.41
C PRO A 622 36.32 10.70 -5.00
N LEU A 623 36.11 9.39 -4.81
CA LEU A 623 35.90 8.78 -3.50
C LEU A 623 37.23 8.69 -2.74
N LEU A 624 38.29 8.18 -3.39
CA LEU A 624 39.60 7.99 -2.78
C LEU A 624 40.23 9.32 -2.33
N ASP A 625 40.01 10.40 -3.09
CA ASP A 625 40.43 11.75 -2.71
C ASP A 625 39.76 12.18 -1.39
N GLU A 626 38.54 11.70 -1.10
CA GLU A 626 37.81 12.05 0.13
C GLU A 626 38.08 11.10 1.30
N ILE A 627 38.43 9.81 1.11
CA ILE A 627 38.57 8.85 2.25
C ILE A 627 39.91 8.09 2.31
N GLY A 628 40.90 8.44 1.51
CA GLY A 628 42.13 7.65 1.35
C GLY A 628 42.96 7.45 2.64
N ASP A 629 42.91 8.38 3.59
CA ASP A 629 43.46 8.23 4.95
C ASP A 629 42.73 7.14 5.76
N LEU A 630 41.39 7.12 5.71
CA LEU A 630 40.57 6.10 6.37
C LEU A 630 40.81 4.70 5.78
N VAL A 631 41.08 4.63 4.48
CA VAL A 631 41.46 3.37 3.81
C VAL A 631 42.77 2.83 4.36
N LYS A 632 43.81 3.67 4.41
CA LYS A 632 45.13 3.29 4.96
C LYS A 632 45.02 2.85 6.42
N ALA A 633 44.26 3.58 7.23
CA ALA A 633 44.03 3.23 8.63
C ALA A 633 43.37 1.83 8.75
N TYR A 634 42.33 1.57 7.96
CA TYR A 634 41.64 0.29 7.96
C TYR A 634 42.52 -0.87 7.46
N GLU A 635 43.31 -0.65 6.39
CA GLU A 635 44.23 -1.67 5.87
C GLU A 635 45.36 -2.00 6.86
N ASN A 636 45.76 -1.05 7.72
CA ASN A 636 46.70 -1.32 8.80
C ASN A 636 46.04 -2.16 9.90
N GLU A 637 44.82 -1.80 10.31
CA GLU A 637 44.05 -2.60 11.28
C GLU A 637 43.90 -4.06 10.82
N LEU A 638 43.74 -4.34 9.52
CA LEU A 638 43.60 -5.71 9.01
C LEU A 638 44.89 -6.54 9.06
N LYS A 639 46.06 -5.92 9.20
CA LYS A 639 47.35 -6.60 9.31
C LYS A 639 47.71 -6.96 10.75
N ASP A 640 47.14 -6.23 11.70
CA ASP A 640 47.21 -6.46 13.14
C ASP A 640 46.19 -7.53 13.56
#